data_AF-A0A9D2FFX0-F1
#
_entry.id   AF-A0A9D2FFX0-F1
#
_cell.length_a   1.000
_cell.length_b   1.000
_cell.length_c   1.000
_cell.angle_alpha   90.00
_cell.angle_beta   90.00
_cell.angle_gamma   90.00
#
_symmetry.space_group_name_H-M   'P 1'
#
loop_
_entity.id
_entity.type
_entity.pdbx_description
1 polymer ?
#
loop_
_entity_poly.entity_id
_entity_poly.type
_entity_poly.pdbx_seq_one_letter_code
_entity_poly.pdbx_strand_id
1 'polypeptide(L)'
;MTGADALRREILALIRPPQIGPGHILLRPETQQPQTRQLQQAIDALSAAGGGVLELAAGCYRTGALHLKSGVELRLGSPDTLVQFIAGDPEEQYPVVFSHWEATPCYNYSALLYACDAADIAVTGSGVLDGGADASHWWDWHHQVEEAWSEDRPDLQAAARTALRRMNEEGVPVGQRVFGKGCWLRPNFVQFIRCERVLIRGVTFRNSPMWQLNPVQCRSVTVDGVTLSSHGPNNDGCDPESCQGVWIRNCRFDTGDDCISLKSGRDRDGREADLPCTDILIENNDFADGHGGIALGSEMSGGILRVLADNNRFSSPNLTYALRLKTNARRGGRVEQIVLRNSVMEHVHGAAVHGTMLYEDGRSGDFLPLFRDITVENIRASGGDYGIFLESFPEVPIRGLVLHNIVIDGVRRPLHGRNWQDAVVEQVVINGKSYPRPDGVRILGAPSPGAVVEARACSCVADSPFLFQWECSSDGQHWTGCGTGPRLVTPSVQWLRLWAEHPPGCRVCSRPYRVLPARAEGAAARLYCRGMLPAPVLDHAQQPVTRAELARMLLPLADPDQTGPRPADCDETAACLASANGFLPLEGGRFCPEQTVTRQEMATVAMQACGVNYRNASTTMPLCADVAEVPANYGTNIARALYFGFMSLDERGRFGPGQPVTRKDAAEILDRVADFAGL
;
A
#
# COMPACT_ATOMS: atom_id res chain seq x y z
N MET A 1 11.43 26.35 19.73
CA MET A 1 11.68 25.76 18.40
C MET A 1 11.28 24.31 18.50
N THR A 2 10.35 23.85 17.65
CA THR A 2 9.86 22.47 17.72
C THR A 2 10.94 21.48 17.27
N GLY A 3 10.81 20.19 17.60
CA GLY A 3 11.74 19.16 17.12
C GLY A 3 11.80 19.07 15.60
N ALA A 4 10.66 19.25 14.92
CA ALA A 4 10.57 19.26 13.46
C ALA A 4 11.27 20.47 12.82
N ASP A 5 11.25 21.66 13.43
CA ASP A 5 11.99 22.82 12.89
C ASP A 5 13.51 22.64 13.01
N ALA A 6 13.96 21.95 14.07
CA ALA A 6 15.37 21.56 14.21
C ALA A 6 15.76 20.56 13.10
N LEU A 7 14.96 19.50 12.92
CA LEU A 7 15.16 18.52 11.85
C LEU A 7 15.20 19.18 10.47
N ARG A 8 14.29 20.10 10.16
CA ARG A 8 14.28 20.85 8.89
C ARG A 8 15.60 21.56 8.65
N ARG A 9 16.14 22.26 9.65
CA ARG A 9 17.42 22.98 9.53
C ARG A 9 18.60 22.04 9.36
N GLU A 10 18.61 20.91 10.07
CA GLU A 10 19.64 19.89 9.96
C GLU A 10 19.68 19.29 8.55
N ILE A 11 18.52 18.93 7.98
CA ILE A 11 18.44 18.40 6.61
C ILE A 11 18.91 19.45 5.60
N LEU A 12 18.42 20.69 5.70
CA LEU A 12 18.82 21.76 4.77
C LEU A 12 20.32 22.07 4.81
N ALA A 13 21.00 21.85 5.93
CA ALA A 13 22.45 22.02 6.04
C ALA A 13 23.24 20.99 5.19
N LEU A 14 22.63 19.87 4.82
CA LEU A 14 23.22 18.85 3.94
C LEU A 14 23.05 19.17 2.45
N ILE A 15 22.10 20.04 2.10
CA ILE A 15 21.75 20.36 0.71
C ILE A 15 22.74 21.39 0.16
N ARG A 16 23.49 20.98 -0.86
CA ARG A 16 24.46 21.79 -1.61
C ARG A 16 24.09 21.80 -3.10
N PRO A 17 24.07 22.97 -3.76
CA PRO A 17 23.80 23.05 -5.20
C PRO A 17 24.95 22.44 -6.02
N PRO A 18 24.67 21.92 -7.23
CA PRO A 18 25.69 21.55 -8.20
C PRO A 18 26.65 22.70 -8.52
N GLN A 19 27.92 22.38 -8.67
CA GLN A 19 28.98 23.28 -9.13
C GLN A 19 29.20 23.07 -10.64
N ILE A 20 28.44 23.79 -11.46
CA ILE A 20 28.51 23.69 -12.93
C ILE A 20 29.62 24.60 -13.46
N GLY A 21 30.47 24.05 -14.34
CA GLY A 21 31.57 24.78 -14.97
C GLY A 21 31.11 25.91 -15.92
N PRO A 22 32.03 26.73 -16.45
CA PRO A 22 31.69 27.87 -17.30
C PRO A 22 31.41 27.50 -18.77
N GLY A 23 31.57 26.23 -19.16
CA GLY A 23 31.33 25.78 -20.54
C GLY A 23 29.87 26.00 -20.95
N HIS A 24 29.64 26.24 -22.24
CA HIS A 24 28.28 26.39 -22.78
C HIS A 24 28.24 25.85 -24.21
N ILE A 25 27.28 24.96 -24.48
CA ILE A 25 26.97 24.47 -25.82
C ILE A 25 25.46 24.65 -26.03
N LEU A 26 25.09 25.40 -27.08
CA LEU A 26 23.71 25.49 -27.55
C LEU A 26 23.50 24.51 -28.71
N LEU A 27 22.61 23.54 -28.53
CA LEU A 27 22.15 22.65 -29.61
C LEU A 27 20.78 23.07 -30.13
N ARG A 28 20.53 22.74 -31.40
CA ARG A 28 19.26 22.95 -32.11
C ARG A 28 18.69 21.60 -32.54
N PRO A 29 17.36 21.47 -32.64
CA PRO A 29 16.73 20.22 -33.04
C PRO A 29 16.99 19.90 -34.52
N GLU A 30 17.12 18.63 -34.85
CA GLU A 30 17.17 18.12 -36.22
C GLU A 30 15.89 17.33 -36.53
N THR A 31 15.26 17.63 -37.67
CA THR A 31 13.91 17.14 -37.99
C THR A 31 13.85 15.74 -38.58
N GLN A 32 14.96 15.15 -39.05
CA GLN A 32 14.93 13.89 -39.80
C GLN A 32 15.65 12.70 -39.14
N GLN A 33 16.50 12.93 -38.13
CA GLN A 33 17.32 11.87 -37.55
C GLN A 33 17.38 11.96 -36.01
N PRO A 34 17.51 10.81 -35.31
CA PRO A 34 17.84 10.81 -33.89
C PRO A 34 19.16 11.54 -33.62
N GLN A 35 19.18 12.38 -32.59
CA GLN A 35 20.33 13.20 -32.21
C GLN A 35 21.14 12.59 -31.05
N THR A 36 20.93 11.31 -30.72
CA THR A 36 21.57 10.63 -29.57
C THR A 36 23.09 10.86 -29.53
N ARG A 37 23.78 10.66 -30.66
CA ARG A 37 25.24 10.84 -30.74
C ARG A 37 25.66 12.29 -30.51
N GLN A 38 24.94 13.25 -31.10
CA GLN A 38 25.28 14.67 -31.00
C GLN A 38 25.10 15.18 -29.57
N LEU A 39 23.98 14.81 -28.94
CA LEU A 39 23.67 15.12 -27.55
C LEU A 39 24.73 14.52 -26.61
N GLN A 40 25.07 13.24 -26.78
CA GLN A 40 26.08 12.57 -25.94
C GLN A 40 27.48 13.20 -26.12
N GLN A 41 27.88 13.52 -27.35
CA GLN A 41 29.15 14.18 -27.62
C GLN A 41 29.26 15.56 -26.96
N ALA A 42 28.16 16.33 -26.93
CA ALA A 42 28.13 17.62 -26.24
C ALA A 42 28.27 17.47 -24.73
N ILE A 43 27.60 16.48 -24.13
CA ILE A 43 27.74 16.14 -22.70
C ILE A 43 29.19 15.76 -22.38
N ASP A 44 29.78 14.86 -23.16
CA ASP A 44 31.15 14.38 -22.95
C ASP A 44 32.16 15.52 -23.11
N ALA A 45 31.99 16.38 -24.11
CA ALA A 45 32.87 17.53 -24.35
C ALA A 45 32.82 18.56 -23.21
N LEU A 46 31.62 18.88 -22.71
CA LEU A 46 31.47 19.80 -21.57
C LEU A 46 32.14 19.24 -20.32
N SER A 47 31.91 17.96 -20.00
CA SER A 47 32.52 17.34 -18.82
C SER A 47 34.05 17.29 -18.93
N ALA A 48 34.58 16.92 -20.09
CA ALA A 48 36.03 16.91 -20.34
C ALA A 48 36.66 18.31 -20.23
N ALA A 49 35.89 19.38 -20.52
CA ALA A 49 36.32 20.77 -20.39
C ALA A 49 36.15 21.37 -18.98
N GLY A 50 35.80 20.56 -17.98
CA GLY A 50 35.60 21.00 -16.59
C GLY A 50 34.16 21.38 -16.24
N GLY A 51 33.19 20.97 -17.05
CA GLY A 51 31.76 21.18 -16.83
C GLY A 51 31.18 22.39 -17.57
N GLY A 52 29.87 22.43 -17.63
CA GLY A 52 29.12 23.49 -18.29
C GLY A 52 27.68 23.13 -18.62
N VAL A 53 27.02 24.02 -19.35
CA VAL A 53 25.62 23.91 -19.71
C VAL A 53 25.48 23.44 -21.15
N LEU A 54 24.82 22.30 -21.35
CA LEU A 54 24.22 21.91 -22.62
C LEU A 54 22.81 22.49 -22.67
N GLU A 55 22.63 23.57 -23.42
CA GLU A 55 21.34 24.21 -23.63
C GLU A 55 20.69 23.69 -24.93
N LEU A 56 19.45 23.24 -24.81
CA LEU A 56 18.63 22.82 -25.93
C LEU A 56 17.69 23.97 -26.30
N ALA A 57 17.81 24.47 -27.54
CA ALA A 57 16.86 25.42 -28.11
C ALA A 57 15.47 24.79 -28.31
N ALA A 58 14.43 25.62 -28.47
CA ALA A 58 13.06 25.18 -28.74
C ALA A 58 12.95 24.18 -29.91
N GLY A 59 12.07 23.19 -29.75
CA GLY A 59 11.77 22.13 -30.72
C GLY A 59 12.02 20.72 -30.20
N CYS A 60 11.89 19.72 -31.08
CA CYS A 60 11.90 18.30 -30.73
C CYS A 60 13.25 17.62 -31.01
N TYR A 61 13.83 16.98 -30.00
CA TYR A 61 15.05 16.19 -30.06
C TYR A 61 14.69 14.72 -29.86
N ARG A 62 14.80 13.92 -30.92
CA ARG A 62 14.61 12.47 -30.81
C ARG A 62 15.91 11.81 -30.37
N THR A 63 15.89 10.96 -29.34
CA THR A 63 17.11 10.36 -28.79
C THR A 63 16.87 8.97 -28.18
N GLY A 64 17.91 8.15 -28.12
CA GLY A 64 18.00 7.01 -27.20
C GLY A 64 18.51 7.46 -25.84
N ALA A 65 19.07 6.54 -25.05
CA ALA A 65 19.64 6.88 -23.74
C ALA A 65 20.71 7.98 -23.80
N LEU A 66 20.70 8.86 -22.80
CA LEU A 66 21.72 9.88 -22.58
C LEU A 66 22.39 9.66 -21.22
N HIS A 67 23.73 9.65 -21.21
CA HIS A 67 24.52 9.44 -20.01
C HIS A 67 25.14 10.77 -19.57
N LEU A 68 24.59 11.40 -18.53
CA LEU A 68 25.16 12.61 -17.94
C LEU A 68 26.51 12.32 -17.27
N LYS A 69 27.33 13.36 -17.16
CA LYS A 69 28.69 13.32 -16.64
C LYS A 69 28.91 14.46 -15.65
N SER A 70 29.97 14.35 -14.84
CA SER A 70 30.24 15.34 -13.80
C SER A 70 30.37 16.75 -14.34
N GLY A 71 29.80 17.72 -13.61
CA GLY A 71 29.84 19.14 -13.92
C GLY A 71 28.91 19.59 -15.04
N VAL A 72 28.01 18.74 -15.55
CA VAL A 72 27.15 19.04 -16.70
C VAL A 72 25.72 19.38 -16.27
N GLU A 73 25.20 20.49 -16.79
CA GLU A 73 23.79 20.84 -16.77
C GLU A 73 23.16 20.60 -18.14
N LEU A 74 22.13 19.75 -18.22
CA LEU A 74 21.23 19.67 -19.37
C LEU A 74 20.08 20.64 -19.17
N ARG A 75 20.01 21.71 -19.97
CA ARG A 75 19.01 22.77 -19.87
C ARG A 75 18.04 22.77 -21.05
N LEU A 76 16.75 22.57 -20.78
CA LEU A 76 15.68 22.72 -21.76
C LEU A 76 15.26 24.20 -21.82
N GLY A 77 15.79 24.93 -22.81
CA GLY A 77 15.81 26.40 -22.82
C GLY A 77 14.45 27.09 -23.02
N SER A 78 13.42 26.36 -23.41
CA SER A 78 12.07 26.90 -23.68
C SER A 78 10.97 25.89 -23.30
N PRO A 79 9.75 26.32 -22.95
CA PRO A 79 8.58 25.44 -22.86
C PRO A 79 8.32 24.59 -24.10
N ASP A 80 8.75 25.07 -25.28
CA ASP A 80 8.62 24.35 -26.56
C ASP A 80 9.75 23.33 -26.80
N THR A 81 10.65 23.14 -25.84
CA THR A 81 11.73 22.15 -25.92
C THR A 81 11.20 20.78 -25.53
N LEU A 82 11.23 19.83 -26.45
CA LEU A 82 10.80 18.45 -26.23
C LEU A 82 11.98 17.50 -26.47
N VAL A 83 12.36 16.73 -25.47
CA VAL A 83 13.28 15.60 -25.62
C VAL A 83 12.44 14.34 -25.67
N GLN A 84 12.33 13.73 -26.85
CA GLN A 84 11.52 12.55 -27.09
C GLN A 84 12.40 11.29 -27.17
N PHE A 85 12.28 10.41 -26.18
CA PHE A 85 13.00 9.15 -26.15
C PHE A 85 12.37 8.13 -27.09
N ILE A 86 13.21 7.36 -27.77
CA ILE A 86 12.79 6.34 -28.75
C ILE A 86 12.45 5.06 -27.98
N ALA A 87 11.17 4.67 -27.95
CA ALA A 87 10.73 3.48 -27.23
C ALA A 87 10.90 2.17 -28.01
N GLY A 88 10.92 2.25 -29.35
CA GLY A 88 11.19 1.11 -30.23
C GLY A 88 12.65 0.67 -30.22
N ASP A 89 12.89 -0.58 -30.58
CA ASP A 89 14.23 -1.21 -30.68
C ASP A 89 15.09 -1.01 -29.42
N PRO A 90 14.61 -1.43 -28.23
CA PRO A 90 15.23 -1.08 -26.96
C PRO A 90 16.68 -1.57 -26.85
N GLU A 91 17.03 -2.68 -27.50
CA GLU A 91 18.39 -3.22 -27.57
C GLU A 91 19.38 -2.25 -28.24
N GLU A 92 18.93 -1.45 -29.21
CA GLU A 92 19.76 -0.47 -29.91
C GLU A 92 19.81 0.88 -29.18
N GLN A 93 18.71 1.27 -28.53
CA GLN A 93 18.56 2.59 -27.92
C GLN A 93 19.05 2.65 -26.47
N TYR A 94 19.06 1.53 -25.75
CA TYR A 94 19.36 1.45 -24.32
C TYR A 94 20.42 0.38 -24.07
N PRO A 95 21.71 0.72 -23.99
CA PRO A 95 22.75 -0.27 -23.70
C PRO A 95 22.58 -0.87 -22.30
N VAL A 96 23.06 -2.11 -22.09
CA VAL A 96 23.07 -2.71 -20.76
C VAL A 96 24.11 -2.02 -19.87
N VAL A 97 23.68 -1.54 -18.71
CA VAL A 97 24.49 -0.83 -17.71
C VAL A 97 24.23 -1.36 -16.31
N PHE A 98 25.06 -0.97 -15.34
CA PHE A 98 24.75 -1.20 -13.93
C PHE A 98 23.50 -0.39 -13.54
N SER A 99 22.49 -1.06 -13.00
CA SER A 99 21.19 -0.46 -12.69
C SER A 99 20.61 -1.02 -11.39
N HIS A 100 19.57 -0.35 -10.88
CA HIS A 100 18.69 -0.91 -9.85
C HIS A 100 17.30 -1.13 -10.44
N TRP A 101 16.74 -2.34 -10.27
CA TRP A 101 15.38 -2.68 -10.67
C TRP A 101 14.62 -3.16 -9.43
N GLU A 102 13.49 -2.52 -9.10
CA GLU A 102 12.78 -2.71 -7.81
C GLU A 102 13.74 -2.72 -6.59
N ALA A 103 14.65 -1.72 -6.54
CA ALA A 103 15.68 -1.57 -5.51
C ALA A 103 16.60 -2.80 -5.33
N THR A 104 16.80 -3.57 -6.40
CA THR A 104 17.76 -4.69 -6.45
C THR A 104 18.83 -4.39 -7.51
N PRO A 105 20.13 -4.41 -7.16
CA PRO A 105 21.20 -4.15 -8.11
C PRO A 105 21.34 -5.28 -9.14
N CYS A 106 21.45 -4.90 -10.42
CA CYS A 106 21.64 -5.80 -11.56
C CYS A 106 22.31 -5.08 -12.74
N TYR A 107 22.51 -5.79 -13.85
CA TYR A 107 22.82 -5.20 -15.15
C TYR A 107 21.59 -5.33 -16.06
N ASN A 108 21.02 -4.22 -16.50
CA ASN A 108 19.82 -4.18 -17.35
C ASN A 108 19.90 -3.01 -18.36
N TYR A 109 18.87 -2.84 -19.20
CA TYR A 109 18.73 -1.67 -20.07
C TYR A 109 18.97 -0.35 -19.30
N SER A 110 19.74 0.55 -19.91
CA SER A 110 20.00 1.89 -19.36
C SER A 110 18.70 2.65 -19.13
N ALA A 111 18.68 3.45 -18.05
CA ALA A 111 17.67 4.48 -17.89
C ALA A 111 17.73 5.47 -19.06
N LEU A 112 16.60 6.11 -19.37
CA LEU A 112 16.52 7.07 -20.47
C LEU A 112 17.52 8.22 -20.28
N LEU A 113 17.63 8.70 -19.04
CA LEU A 113 18.68 9.61 -18.58
C LEU A 113 19.43 8.98 -17.40
N TYR A 114 20.72 8.72 -17.60
CA TYR A 114 21.52 7.93 -16.69
C TYR A 114 22.76 8.69 -16.21
N ALA A 115 23.17 8.46 -14.96
CA ALA A 115 24.47 8.86 -14.44
C ALA A 115 24.92 7.87 -13.37
N CYS A 116 26.22 7.61 -13.28
CA CYS A 116 26.76 6.71 -12.28
C CYS A 116 28.16 7.21 -11.87
N ASP A 117 28.39 7.30 -10.55
CA ASP A 117 29.64 7.80 -9.98
C ASP A 117 30.00 9.21 -10.49
N ALA A 118 29.01 10.11 -10.54
CA ALA A 118 29.15 11.48 -11.05
C ALA A 118 28.86 12.53 -9.96
N ALA A 119 29.36 13.75 -10.13
CA ALA A 119 29.05 14.85 -9.22
C ALA A 119 28.70 16.13 -9.99
N ASP A 120 27.93 17.02 -9.37
CA ASP A 120 27.55 18.30 -9.96
C ASP A 120 26.78 18.15 -11.27
N ILE A 121 25.65 17.43 -11.20
CA ILE A 121 24.77 17.21 -12.35
C ILE A 121 23.46 17.97 -12.20
N ALA A 122 22.98 18.54 -13.31
CA ALA A 122 21.72 19.25 -13.31
C ALA A 122 20.86 18.96 -14.56
N VAL A 123 19.55 18.88 -14.36
CA VAL A 123 18.54 18.84 -15.44
C VAL A 123 17.56 19.96 -15.15
N THR A 124 17.58 21.01 -15.96
CA THR A 124 16.82 22.23 -15.68
C THR A 124 16.06 22.73 -16.91
N GLY A 125 15.19 23.70 -16.69
CA GLY A 125 14.47 24.39 -17.76
C GLY A 125 12.97 24.28 -17.56
N SER A 126 12.23 24.52 -18.63
CA SER A 126 10.75 24.48 -18.61
C SER A 126 10.17 23.58 -19.70
N GLY A 127 11.01 22.82 -20.40
CA GLY A 127 10.59 21.90 -21.45
C GLY A 127 10.13 20.53 -20.92
N VAL A 128 9.88 19.63 -21.85
CA VAL A 128 9.33 18.30 -21.60
C VAL A 128 10.33 17.21 -21.96
N LEU A 129 10.47 16.22 -21.08
CA LEU A 129 11.14 14.94 -21.29
C LEU A 129 10.05 13.87 -21.44
N ASP A 130 9.96 13.26 -22.61
CA ASP A 130 8.92 12.29 -22.98
C ASP A 130 9.53 10.91 -23.22
N GLY A 131 9.18 9.95 -22.37
CA GLY A 131 9.77 8.61 -22.37
C GLY A 131 9.27 7.69 -23.49
N GLY A 132 8.20 8.10 -24.19
CA GLY A 132 7.62 7.34 -25.31
C GLY A 132 6.96 6.02 -24.94
N ALA A 133 6.77 5.72 -23.65
CA ALA A 133 6.07 4.51 -23.22
C ALA A 133 4.55 4.62 -23.43
N ASP A 134 3.94 3.54 -23.88
CA ASP A 134 2.50 3.44 -24.16
C ASP A 134 2.04 1.97 -24.08
N ALA A 135 0.77 1.71 -24.41
CA ALA A 135 0.17 0.37 -24.36
C ALA A 135 0.83 -0.68 -25.29
N SER A 136 1.73 -0.27 -26.19
CA SER A 136 2.49 -1.13 -27.11
C SER A 136 4.01 -1.03 -26.92
N HIS A 137 4.49 -0.16 -26.04
CA HIS A 137 5.90 0.04 -25.78
C HIS A 137 6.14 0.16 -24.28
N TRP A 138 6.93 -0.77 -23.74
CA TRP A 138 7.26 -0.91 -22.32
C TRP A 138 6.07 -1.33 -21.47
N TRP A 139 4.95 -0.62 -21.45
CA TRP A 139 3.85 -0.92 -20.52
C TRP A 139 3.22 -2.30 -20.75
N ASP A 140 3.25 -2.78 -21.99
CA ASP A 140 2.82 -4.13 -22.39
C ASP A 140 3.66 -5.26 -21.78
N TRP A 141 4.82 -4.93 -21.17
CA TRP A 141 5.64 -5.92 -20.48
C TRP A 141 5.02 -6.31 -19.14
N HIS A 142 4.18 -5.45 -18.54
CA HIS A 142 3.56 -5.69 -17.25
C HIS A 142 2.09 -6.08 -17.34
N HIS A 143 1.69 -7.03 -16.50
CA HIS A 143 0.29 -7.20 -16.14
C HIS A 143 0.17 -7.44 -14.63
N GLN A 144 -0.66 -6.64 -13.94
CA GLN A 144 -0.96 -6.82 -12.52
C GLN A 144 -2.43 -7.17 -12.33
N VAL A 145 -2.66 -8.22 -11.54
CA VAL A 145 -3.99 -8.63 -11.05
C VAL A 145 -4.27 -7.85 -9.76
N GLU A 146 -5.19 -6.88 -9.80
CA GLU A 146 -5.45 -5.98 -8.66
C GLU A 146 -6.81 -6.15 -7.98
N GLU A 147 -7.78 -6.77 -8.64
CA GLU A 147 -9.15 -6.91 -8.13
C GLU A 147 -9.49 -8.35 -7.77
N ALA A 148 -10.33 -8.53 -6.74
CA ALA A 148 -10.91 -9.82 -6.47
C ALA A 148 -11.65 -10.29 -7.74
N TRP A 149 -11.40 -11.54 -8.15
CA TRP A 149 -12.04 -12.15 -9.32
C TRP A 149 -11.58 -11.60 -10.69
N SER A 150 -10.42 -10.95 -10.78
CA SER A 150 -9.90 -10.45 -12.06
C SER A 150 -9.57 -11.57 -13.07
N GLU A 151 -9.47 -11.18 -14.34
CA GLU A 151 -8.99 -12.02 -15.44
C GLU A 151 -7.55 -12.50 -15.21
N ASP A 152 -7.23 -13.69 -15.72
CA ASP A 152 -5.91 -14.31 -15.66
C ASP A 152 -5.16 -14.03 -16.99
N ARG A 153 -4.29 -13.01 -17.01
CA ARG A 153 -3.45 -12.69 -18.18
C ARG A 153 -1.95 -12.81 -17.84
N PRO A 154 -1.09 -13.21 -18.80
CA PRO A 154 0.34 -13.39 -18.55
C PRO A 154 1.09 -12.06 -18.39
N ASP A 155 2.00 -12.01 -17.41
CA ASP A 155 2.95 -10.90 -17.15
C ASP A 155 4.33 -11.26 -17.75
N LEU A 156 4.77 -10.57 -18.80
CA LEU A 156 6.04 -10.88 -19.48
C LEU A 156 7.26 -10.64 -18.57
N GLN A 157 7.15 -9.72 -17.61
CA GLN A 157 8.23 -9.44 -16.65
C GLN A 157 8.37 -10.54 -15.59
N ALA A 158 7.37 -11.39 -15.39
CA ALA A 158 7.32 -12.30 -14.24
C ALA A 158 8.53 -13.24 -14.14
N ALA A 159 9.00 -13.79 -15.26
CA ALA A 159 10.14 -14.71 -15.28
C ALA A 159 11.44 -14.01 -14.85
N ALA A 160 11.74 -12.84 -15.42
CA ALA A 160 12.94 -12.07 -15.10
C ALA A 160 12.90 -11.50 -13.68
N ARG A 161 11.73 -10.99 -13.24
CA ARG A 161 11.48 -10.53 -11.87
C ARG A 161 11.74 -11.64 -10.86
N THR A 162 11.21 -12.84 -11.11
CA THR A 162 11.40 -14.01 -10.24
C THR A 162 12.86 -14.43 -10.19
N ALA A 163 13.55 -14.45 -11.33
CA ALA A 163 14.97 -14.77 -11.39
C ALA A 163 15.83 -13.77 -10.59
N LEU A 164 15.58 -12.46 -10.73
CA LEU A 164 16.31 -11.43 -9.99
C LEU A 164 16.05 -11.52 -8.48
N ARG A 165 14.80 -11.73 -8.05
CA ARG A 165 14.44 -11.94 -6.64
C ARG A 165 15.18 -13.15 -6.05
N ARG A 166 15.23 -14.27 -6.79
CA ARG A 166 15.99 -15.45 -6.40
C ARG A 166 17.50 -15.19 -6.31
N MET A 167 18.08 -14.49 -7.29
CA MET A 167 19.50 -14.12 -7.28
C MET A 167 19.87 -13.22 -6.09
N ASN A 168 18.98 -12.30 -5.70
CA ASN A 168 19.12 -11.50 -4.47
C ASN A 168 19.15 -12.42 -3.25
N GLU A 169 18.15 -13.30 -3.08
CA GLU A 169 18.06 -14.23 -1.95
C GLU A 169 19.26 -15.19 -1.84
N GLU A 170 19.73 -15.73 -2.96
CA GLU A 170 20.87 -16.66 -3.03
C GLU A 170 22.23 -15.96 -2.93
N GLY A 171 22.26 -14.63 -2.94
CA GLY A 171 23.49 -13.85 -2.87
C GLY A 171 24.40 -13.97 -4.09
N VAL A 172 23.81 -14.17 -5.27
CA VAL A 172 24.53 -14.18 -6.54
C VAL A 172 25.24 -12.83 -6.71
N PRO A 173 26.54 -12.78 -7.04
CA PRO A 173 27.25 -11.52 -7.24
C PRO A 173 26.57 -10.65 -8.32
N VAL A 174 26.47 -9.35 -8.07
CA VAL A 174 25.77 -8.39 -8.97
C VAL A 174 26.28 -8.46 -10.41
N GLY A 175 27.59 -8.61 -10.62
CA GLY A 175 28.19 -8.75 -11.95
C GLY A 175 27.74 -9.98 -12.75
N GLN A 176 27.04 -10.93 -12.12
CA GLN A 176 26.46 -12.12 -12.76
C GLN A 176 24.94 -11.97 -13.01
N ARG A 177 24.32 -10.88 -12.55
CA ARG A 177 22.88 -10.62 -12.67
C ARG A 177 22.59 -9.81 -13.94
N VAL A 178 22.80 -10.41 -15.09
CA VAL A 178 22.74 -9.75 -16.40
C VAL A 178 21.41 -10.04 -17.10
N PHE A 179 20.66 -8.98 -17.39
CA PHE A 179 19.39 -8.98 -18.11
C PHE A 179 19.51 -8.16 -19.41
N GLY A 180 18.49 -7.40 -19.80
CA GLY A 180 18.41 -6.74 -21.11
C GLY A 180 17.85 -7.67 -22.18
N LYS A 181 18.57 -7.88 -23.28
CA LYS A 181 18.13 -8.66 -24.45
C LYS A 181 17.49 -10.00 -24.07
N GLY A 182 16.28 -10.26 -24.56
CA GLY A 182 15.51 -11.49 -24.30
C GLY A 182 14.88 -11.57 -22.91
N CYS A 183 15.07 -10.55 -22.06
CA CYS A 183 14.41 -10.40 -20.77
C CYS A 183 13.52 -9.16 -20.79
N TRP A 184 12.47 -9.20 -19.98
CA TRP A 184 11.50 -8.12 -19.86
C TRP A 184 11.68 -7.53 -18.47
N LEU A 185 12.61 -6.59 -18.30
CA LEU A 185 12.71 -5.72 -17.12
C LEU A 185 12.81 -4.29 -17.63
N ARG A 186 11.75 -3.50 -17.42
CA ARG A 186 11.70 -2.12 -17.94
C ARG A 186 12.76 -1.24 -17.25
N PRO A 187 13.39 -0.30 -17.97
CA PRO A 187 14.27 0.69 -17.36
C PRO A 187 13.47 1.81 -16.66
N ASN A 188 14.14 2.57 -15.79
CA ASN A 188 13.59 3.82 -15.23
C ASN A 188 13.75 4.96 -16.23
N PHE A 189 13.00 6.06 -16.04
CA PHE A 189 13.22 7.27 -16.83
C PHE A 189 14.57 7.90 -16.47
N VAL A 190 14.73 8.32 -15.21
CA VAL A 190 15.98 8.88 -14.70
C VAL A 190 16.54 7.92 -13.64
N GLN A 191 17.79 7.50 -13.81
CA GLN A 191 18.51 6.75 -12.76
C GLN A 191 19.91 7.33 -12.57
N PHE A 192 20.10 8.00 -11.43
CA PHE A 192 21.38 8.54 -11.01
C PHE A 192 21.88 7.71 -9.84
N ILE A 193 23.04 7.07 -9.99
CA ILE A 193 23.55 6.11 -9.04
C ILE A 193 24.85 6.64 -8.43
N ARG A 194 24.95 6.66 -7.10
CA ARG A 194 26.12 7.15 -6.35
C ARG A 194 26.56 8.54 -6.81
N CYS A 195 25.60 9.42 -7.08
CA CYS A 195 25.86 10.78 -7.52
C CYS A 195 25.84 11.79 -6.36
N GLU A 196 26.56 12.89 -6.48
CA GLU A 196 26.64 13.94 -5.45
C GLU A 196 26.30 15.33 -6.01
N ARG A 197 25.52 16.13 -5.27
CA ARG A 197 25.07 17.48 -5.69
C ARG A 197 24.29 17.41 -7.01
N VAL A 198 23.06 16.91 -6.90
CA VAL A 198 22.14 16.69 -8.02
C VAL A 198 21.02 17.75 -7.98
N LEU A 199 20.70 18.36 -9.12
CA LEU A 199 19.55 19.25 -9.27
C LEU A 199 18.65 18.82 -10.43
N ILE A 200 17.36 18.62 -10.16
CA ILE A 200 16.33 18.49 -11.19
C ILE A 200 15.32 19.61 -10.95
N ARG A 201 15.12 20.51 -11.93
CA ARG A 201 14.32 21.72 -11.71
C ARG A 201 13.49 22.16 -12.91
N GLY A 202 12.20 22.42 -12.67
CA GLY A 202 11.30 23.09 -13.62
C GLY A 202 10.81 22.27 -14.81
N VAL A 203 11.51 21.18 -15.17
CA VAL A 203 11.15 20.32 -16.30
C VAL A 203 9.89 19.50 -16.04
N THR A 204 9.27 19.01 -17.12
CA THR A 204 8.13 18.08 -17.07
C THR A 204 8.55 16.71 -17.57
N PHE A 205 8.17 15.64 -16.85
CA PHE A 205 8.32 14.25 -17.26
C PHE A 205 6.96 13.66 -17.65
N ARG A 206 6.92 12.87 -18.73
CA ARG A 206 5.73 12.09 -19.11
C ARG A 206 6.07 10.79 -19.82
N ASN A 207 5.11 9.88 -19.88
CA ASN A 207 5.19 8.60 -20.61
C ASN A 207 6.41 7.77 -20.20
N SER A 208 6.61 7.62 -18.90
CA SER A 208 7.72 6.87 -18.31
C SER A 208 7.57 5.35 -18.53
N PRO A 209 8.65 4.62 -18.90
CA PRO A 209 8.59 3.16 -18.96
C PRO A 209 8.26 2.50 -17.61
N MET A 210 8.81 3.07 -16.52
CA MET A 210 8.64 2.61 -15.12
C MET A 210 8.77 3.83 -14.16
N TRP A 211 9.65 3.80 -13.15
CA TRP A 211 9.83 4.92 -12.22
C TRP A 211 10.39 6.16 -12.93
N GLN A 212 9.85 7.33 -12.63
CA GLN A 212 10.27 8.58 -13.27
C GLN A 212 11.62 9.07 -12.75
N LEU A 213 11.77 9.32 -11.44
CA LEU A 213 13.01 9.82 -10.87
C LEU A 213 13.57 8.86 -9.81
N ASN A 214 14.60 8.08 -10.14
CA ASN A 214 15.21 7.14 -9.18
C ASN A 214 16.68 7.49 -8.88
N PRO A 215 16.96 8.47 -7.99
CA PRO A 215 18.29 8.64 -7.44
C PRO A 215 18.59 7.51 -6.44
N VAL A 216 19.72 6.84 -6.63
CA VAL A 216 20.15 5.66 -5.86
C VAL A 216 21.49 5.95 -5.20
N GLN A 217 21.57 5.84 -3.88
CA GLN A 217 22.80 6.11 -3.11
C GLN A 217 23.38 7.51 -3.35
N CYS A 218 22.52 8.47 -3.72
CA CYS A 218 22.93 9.83 -3.99
C CYS A 218 23.02 10.67 -2.71
N ARG A 219 23.81 11.74 -2.78
CA ARG A 219 23.94 12.71 -1.69
C ARG A 219 23.65 14.12 -2.18
N SER A 220 22.89 14.88 -1.38
CA SER A 220 22.53 16.26 -1.70
C SER A 220 21.76 16.35 -3.03
N VAL A 221 20.51 15.89 -3.02
CA VAL A 221 19.60 15.88 -4.17
C VAL A 221 18.51 16.93 -3.99
N THR A 222 18.33 17.81 -4.97
CA THR A 222 17.21 18.76 -5.00
C THR A 222 16.31 18.49 -6.20
N VAL A 223 15.01 18.33 -5.95
CA VAL A 223 13.94 18.26 -6.96
C VAL A 223 13.00 19.44 -6.70
N ASP A 224 12.99 20.43 -7.60
CA ASP A 224 12.30 21.71 -7.37
C ASP A 224 11.44 22.12 -8.58
N GLY A 225 10.14 22.31 -8.39
CA GLY A 225 9.28 22.80 -9.46
C GLY A 225 9.08 21.83 -10.62
N VAL A 226 9.30 20.53 -10.40
CA VAL A 226 9.17 19.49 -11.45
C VAL A 226 7.72 19.05 -11.57
N THR A 227 7.25 18.81 -12.79
CA THR A 227 5.96 18.17 -13.04
C THR A 227 6.19 16.72 -13.49
N LEU A 228 5.58 15.77 -12.81
CA LEU A 228 5.67 14.34 -13.11
C LEU A 228 4.28 13.83 -13.48
N SER A 229 4.05 13.52 -14.75
CA SER A 229 2.73 13.19 -15.29
C SER A 229 2.78 11.92 -16.15
N SER A 230 2.53 10.76 -15.54
CA SER A 230 2.62 9.48 -16.23
C SER A 230 1.81 8.39 -15.53
N HIS A 231 0.93 7.70 -16.26
CA HIS A 231 -0.09 6.78 -15.73
C HIS A 231 0.08 5.33 -16.20
N GLY A 232 1.30 4.95 -16.58
CA GLY A 232 1.64 3.56 -16.87
C GLY A 232 1.79 2.70 -15.60
N PRO A 233 1.90 1.36 -15.76
CA PRO A 233 2.17 0.45 -14.66
C PRO A 233 3.50 0.79 -13.95
N ASN A 234 3.48 0.86 -12.62
CA ASN A 234 4.64 1.20 -11.78
C ASN A 234 5.27 2.56 -12.16
N ASN A 235 4.44 3.54 -12.54
CA ASN A 235 4.90 4.89 -12.82
C ASN A 235 4.94 5.72 -11.53
N ASP A 236 5.83 5.33 -10.62
CA ASP A 236 6.18 6.15 -9.47
C ASP A 236 6.77 7.50 -9.94
N GLY A 237 6.62 8.55 -9.13
CA GLY A 237 7.13 9.88 -9.44
C GLY A 237 8.60 10.06 -9.05
N CYS A 238 8.89 10.04 -7.75
CA CYS A 238 10.24 10.23 -7.24
C CYS A 238 10.62 9.20 -6.17
N ASP A 239 11.64 8.41 -6.49
CA ASP A 239 12.10 7.23 -5.77
C ASP A 239 13.53 7.37 -5.22
N PRO A 240 13.79 8.27 -4.25
CA PRO A 240 15.05 8.25 -3.52
C PRO A 240 15.30 6.89 -2.86
N GLU A 241 16.34 6.21 -3.32
CA GLU A 241 16.77 4.91 -2.82
C GLU A 241 18.12 5.05 -2.10
N SER A 242 18.18 4.75 -0.81
CA SER A 242 19.41 4.86 0.02
C SER A 242 20.13 6.21 -0.11
N CYS A 243 19.38 7.30 -0.33
CA CYS A 243 19.93 8.64 -0.49
C CYS A 243 20.13 9.36 0.85
N GLN A 244 21.04 10.33 0.90
CA GLN A 244 21.22 11.21 2.07
C GLN A 244 21.13 12.68 1.69
N GLY A 245 20.26 13.43 2.39
CA GLY A 245 20.05 14.85 2.13
C GLY A 245 19.30 15.03 0.82
N VAL A 246 17.98 14.91 0.87
CA VAL A 246 17.09 15.08 -0.28
C VAL A 246 16.07 16.16 0.01
N TRP A 247 15.85 17.07 -0.94
CA TRP A 247 14.85 18.12 -0.86
C TRP A 247 13.93 18.09 -2.07
N ILE A 248 12.66 17.73 -1.84
CA ILE A 248 11.61 17.68 -2.86
C ILE A 248 10.60 18.78 -2.58
N ARG A 249 10.49 19.75 -3.48
CA ARG A 249 9.65 20.94 -3.25
C ARG A 249 9.01 21.51 -4.49
N ASN A 250 7.87 22.17 -4.30
CA ASN A 250 7.12 22.87 -5.36
C ASN A 250 6.79 21.97 -6.57
N CYS A 251 6.81 20.65 -6.41
CA CYS A 251 6.56 19.71 -7.49
C CYS A 251 5.07 19.41 -7.60
N ARG A 252 4.66 18.99 -8.81
CA ARG A 252 3.34 18.44 -9.07
C ARG A 252 3.48 16.98 -9.47
N PHE A 253 2.78 16.10 -8.76
CA PHE A 253 2.76 14.66 -9.01
C PHE A 253 1.40 14.21 -9.50
N ASP A 254 1.37 13.58 -10.66
CA ASP A 254 0.20 13.03 -11.33
C ASP A 254 0.59 11.66 -11.91
N THR A 255 0.56 10.65 -11.05
CA THR A 255 1.29 9.38 -11.27
C THR A 255 0.37 8.17 -11.29
N GLY A 256 0.76 7.13 -12.02
CA GLY A 256 0.06 5.83 -12.07
C GLY A 256 0.35 4.91 -10.89
N ASP A 257 1.36 5.22 -10.08
CA ASP A 257 1.66 4.54 -8.81
C ASP A 257 2.00 5.57 -7.72
N ASP A 258 2.89 5.29 -6.77
CA ASP A 258 3.26 6.22 -5.70
C ASP A 258 3.92 7.52 -6.23
N CYS A 259 3.46 8.68 -5.78
CA CYS A 259 4.02 9.97 -6.19
C CYS A 259 5.46 10.13 -5.73
N ILE A 260 5.73 9.89 -4.44
CA ILE A 260 7.07 9.81 -3.87
C ILE A 260 7.18 8.45 -3.17
N SER A 261 8.23 7.69 -3.46
CA SER A 261 8.47 6.36 -2.89
C SER A 261 9.88 6.29 -2.30
N LEU A 262 10.03 6.50 -0.99
CA LEU A 262 11.34 6.38 -0.34
C LEU A 262 11.70 4.90 -0.18
N LYS A 263 12.92 4.53 -0.57
CA LYS A 263 13.42 3.14 -0.61
C LYS A 263 14.84 3.04 -0.09
N SER A 264 15.30 1.84 0.23
CA SER A 264 16.65 1.55 0.72
C SER A 264 17.03 0.08 0.51
N GLY A 265 16.79 -0.43 -0.69
CA GLY A 265 17.12 -1.79 -1.08
C GLY A 265 16.10 -2.85 -0.64
N ARG A 266 16.03 -3.92 -1.43
CA ARG A 266 15.13 -5.05 -1.21
C ARG A 266 15.85 -6.24 -0.57
N ASP A 267 15.22 -6.81 0.45
CA ASP A 267 15.57 -8.06 1.12
C ASP A 267 17.07 -8.22 1.44
N ARG A 268 17.72 -9.31 1.00
CA ARG A 268 19.10 -9.63 1.36
C ARG A 268 20.06 -8.52 0.95
N ASP A 269 19.99 -8.06 -0.30
CA ASP A 269 20.86 -6.97 -0.79
C ASP A 269 20.69 -5.69 0.02
N GLY A 270 19.46 -5.29 0.34
CA GLY A 270 19.22 -4.09 1.15
C GLY A 270 19.71 -4.23 2.59
N ARG A 271 19.53 -5.42 3.20
CA ARG A 271 20.07 -5.71 4.54
C ARG A 271 21.59 -5.76 4.58
N GLU A 272 22.22 -6.34 3.58
CA GLU A 272 23.69 -6.45 3.51
C GLU A 272 24.35 -5.12 3.18
N ALA A 273 23.69 -4.28 2.38
CA ALA A 273 24.16 -2.92 2.14
C ALA A 273 24.11 -2.06 3.41
N ASP A 274 23.05 -2.21 4.23
CA ASP A 274 22.81 -1.44 5.45
C ASP A 274 22.92 0.09 5.21
N LEU A 275 22.39 0.54 4.06
CA LEU A 275 22.39 1.93 3.63
C LEU A 275 20.98 2.51 3.73
N PRO A 276 20.65 3.31 4.75
CA PRO A 276 19.34 3.91 4.87
C PRO A 276 19.12 5.02 3.84
N CYS A 277 17.86 5.29 3.50
CA CYS A 277 17.47 6.57 2.92
C CYS A 277 17.14 7.54 4.05
N THR A 278 17.89 8.64 4.16
CA THR A 278 17.81 9.49 5.34
C THR A 278 18.00 10.97 5.08
N ASP A 279 17.52 11.79 6.02
CA ASP A 279 17.56 13.25 5.96
C ASP A 279 16.80 13.77 4.74
N ILE A 280 15.47 13.52 4.74
CA ILE A 280 14.59 13.81 3.60
C ILE A 280 13.59 14.91 3.98
N LEU A 281 13.55 15.97 3.17
CA LEU A 281 12.61 17.09 3.31
C LEU A 281 11.67 17.15 2.10
N ILE A 282 10.36 17.05 2.36
CA ILE A 282 9.30 17.09 1.35
C ILE A 282 8.35 18.24 1.69
N GLU A 283 8.39 19.35 0.95
CA GLU A 283 7.59 20.53 1.29
C GLU A 283 6.97 21.27 0.09
N ASN A 284 5.75 21.78 0.28
CA ASN A 284 5.05 22.60 -0.72
C ASN A 284 4.77 21.88 -2.05
N ASN A 285 4.48 20.58 -2.02
CA ASN A 285 4.14 19.80 -3.21
C ASN A 285 2.62 19.65 -3.38
N ASP A 286 2.20 19.45 -4.64
CA ASP A 286 0.82 19.15 -5.04
C ASP A 286 0.73 17.71 -5.55
N PHE A 287 0.00 16.87 -4.82
CA PHE A 287 -0.25 15.46 -5.13
C PHE A 287 -1.63 15.32 -5.78
N ALA A 288 -1.65 15.20 -7.10
CA ALA A 288 -2.86 15.25 -7.94
C ALA A 288 -3.42 13.87 -8.33
N ASP A 289 -2.61 12.82 -8.35
CA ASP A 289 -3.07 11.42 -8.49
C ASP A 289 -1.94 10.44 -8.12
N GLY A 290 -2.26 9.21 -7.71
CA GLY A 290 -1.29 8.14 -7.41
C GLY A 290 -1.74 7.11 -6.36
N HIS A 291 -0.97 6.03 -6.20
CA HIS A 291 -1.21 5.01 -5.16
C HIS A 291 -0.82 5.49 -3.74
N GLY A 292 0.12 6.42 -3.65
CA GLY A 292 0.62 6.95 -2.39
C GLY A 292 1.28 8.29 -2.61
N GLY A 293 0.81 9.35 -1.96
CA GLY A 293 1.41 10.67 -2.07
C GLY A 293 2.85 10.65 -1.55
N ILE A 294 3.03 10.16 -0.32
CA ILE A 294 4.35 9.88 0.26
C ILE A 294 4.34 8.43 0.75
N ALA A 295 4.98 7.55 -0.01
CA ALA A 295 5.18 6.15 0.31
C ALA A 295 6.56 5.90 0.92
N LEU A 296 6.59 5.06 1.96
CA LEU A 296 7.79 4.60 2.64
C LEU A 296 7.85 3.08 2.46
N GLY A 297 8.73 2.62 1.56
CA GLY A 297 8.88 1.20 1.19
C GLY A 297 8.41 0.87 -0.23
N SER A 298 8.23 -0.41 -0.60
CA SER A 298 8.31 -1.58 0.28
C SER A 298 9.73 -2.04 0.51
N GLU A 299 10.63 -1.62 -0.38
CA GLU A 299 12.04 -1.94 -0.39
C GLU A 299 12.75 -1.05 0.64
N MET A 300 12.53 -1.30 1.92
CA MET A 300 13.02 -0.47 3.04
C MET A 300 14.04 -1.20 3.92
N SER A 301 14.75 -2.18 3.36
CA SER A 301 15.53 -3.16 4.12
C SER A 301 16.77 -2.54 4.77
N GLY A 302 17.36 -1.51 4.16
CA GLY A 302 18.42 -0.67 4.76
C GLY A 302 17.89 0.42 5.69
N GLY A 303 16.57 0.62 5.75
CA GLY A 303 15.89 1.60 6.59
C GLY A 303 15.52 2.92 5.90
N ILE A 304 14.48 3.58 6.40
CA ILE A 304 14.05 4.92 5.98
C ILE A 304 13.93 5.77 7.23
N LEU A 305 14.78 6.78 7.35
CA LEU A 305 15.02 7.46 8.62
C LEU A 305 14.96 8.98 8.45
N ARG A 306 14.41 9.71 9.43
CA ARG A 306 14.48 11.19 9.47
C ARG A 306 13.85 11.83 8.22
N VAL A 307 12.54 11.67 8.10
CA VAL A 307 11.73 12.24 7.02
C VAL A 307 10.81 13.31 7.57
N LEU A 308 10.88 14.52 7.02
CA LEU A 308 9.95 15.61 7.31
C LEU A 308 9.15 15.96 6.06
N ALA A 309 7.85 15.73 6.13
CA ALA A 309 6.87 16.18 5.15
C ALA A 309 6.05 17.34 5.74
N ASP A 310 6.19 18.55 5.18
CA ASP A 310 5.61 19.78 5.73
C ASP A 310 4.87 20.58 4.64
N ASN A 311 3.69 21.09 4.95
CA ASN A 311 2.91 21.97 4.07
C ASN A 311 2.68 21.40 2.66
N ASN A 312 2.18 20.17 2.57
CA ASN A 312 1.84 19.55 1.28
C ASN A 312 0.32 19.51 1.06
N ARG A 313 -0.09 19.52 -0.22
CA ARG A 313 -1.49 19.42 -0.62
C ARG A 313 -1.73 18.10 -1.35
N PHE A 314 -2.69 17.31 -0.85
CA PHE A 314 -3.15 16.07 -1.46
C PHE A 314 -4.60 16.27 -1.89
N SER A 315 -4.90 16.12 -3.18
CA SER A 315 -6.23 16.51 -3.67
C SER A 315 -6.61 15.71 -4.90
N SER A 316 -7.14 14.51 -4.68
CA SER A 316 -7.63 13.69 -5.78
C SER A 316 -8.66 12.66 -5.33
N PRO A 317 -9.75 12.45 -6.10
CA PRO A 317 -10.65 11.31 -5.90
C PRO A 317 -10.00 9.95 -6.17
N ASN A 318 -8.82 9.92 -6.80
CA ASN A 318 -8.13 8.70 -7.19
C ASN A 318 -6.85 8.44 -6.38
N LEU A 319 -6.29 9.47 -5.72
CA LEU A 319 -5.13 9.32 -4.86
C LEU A 319 -5.47 8.38 -3.70
N THR A 320 -4.83 7.21 -3.67
CA THR A 320 -5.22 6.15 -2.75
C THR A 320 -4.81 6.46 -1.31
N TYR A 321 -3.56 6.84 -1.06
CA TYR A 321 -3.08 7.16 0.30
C TYR A 321 -2.31 8.47 0.32
N ALA A 322 -2.45 9.33 1.34
CA ALA A 322 -1.58 10.50 1.46
C ALA A 322 -0.21 10.14 2.06
N LEU A 323 -0.18 9.50 3.25
CA LEU A 323 1.01 8.86 3.79
C LEU A 323 0.83 7.34 3.77
N ARG A 324 1.79 6.61 3.20
CA ARG A 324 1.74 5.16 3.03
C ARG A 324 3.01 4.48 3.56
N LEU A 325 2.87 3.55 4.50
CA LEU A 325 3.96 2.69 4.96
C LEU A 325 3.70 1.26 4.47
N LYS A 326 4.68 0.68 3.77
CA LYS A 326 4.56 -0.68 3.23
C LYS A 326 5.82 -1.49 3.53
N THR A 327 5.67 -2.67 4.13
CA THR A 327 6.76 -3.60 4.42
C THR A 327 6.24 -5.01 4.68
N ASN A 328 7.14 -5.97 4.88
CA ASN A 328 6.86 -7.35 5.25
C ASN A 328 8.04 -8.03 5.98
N ALA A 329 7.84 -9.27 6.42
CA ALA A 329 8.81 -10.03 7.22
C ALA A 329 10.03 -10.55 6.42
N ARG A 330 10.09 -10.31 5.10
CA ARG A 330 11.31 -10.54 4.32
C ARG A 330 12.23 -9.33 4.32
N ARG A 331 11.72 -8.11 4.52
CA ARG A 331 12.52 -6.88 4.41
C ARG A 331 13.49 -6.72 5.56
N GLY A 332 13.01 -6.82 6.80
CA GLY A 332 13.73 -6.29 7.96
C GLY A 332 13.76 -4.76 7.93
N GLY A 333 14.86 -4.15 8.34
CA GLY A 333 15.01 -2.70 8.33
C GLY A 333 14.05 -1.98 9.28
N ARG A 334 13.95 -0.65 9.14
CA ARG A 334 13.06 0.17 9.95
C ARG A 334 12.62 1.45 9.25
N VAL A 335 11.39 1.88 9.53
CA VAL A 335 10.88 3.21 9.23
C VAL A 335 10.81 3.97 10.54
N GLU A 336 11.64 5.01 10.69
CA GLU A 336 11.87 5.67 11.97
C GLU A 336 12.03 7.19 11.84
N GLN A 337 11.50 7.96 12.80
CA GLN A 337 11.58 9.43 12.82
C GLN A 337 10.92 10.06 11.58
N ILE A 338 9.63 9.77 11.42
CA ILE A 338 8.80 10.28 10.32
C ILE A 338 7.87 11.35 10.87
N VAL A 339 7.86 12.52 10.25
CA VAL A 339 6.95 13.62 10.61
C VAL A 339 6.17 14.03 9.37
N LEU A 340 4.84 13.91 9.42
CA LEU A 340 3.93 14.56 8.48
C LEU A 340 3.18 15.66 9.21
N ARG A 341 3.30 16.90 8.74
CA ARG A 341 2.61 18.03 9.38
C ARG A 341 2.07 19.08 8.42
N ASN A 342 1.14 19.89 8.94
CA ASN A 342 0.58 21.09 8.30
C ASN A 342 0.07 20.83 6.88
N SER A 343 -0.39 19.61 6.61
CA SER A 343 -0.76 19.17 5.27
C SER A 343 -2.27 19.00 5.18
N VAL A 344 -2.81 19.25 3.98
CA VAL A 344 -4.24 19.17 3.70
C VAL A 344 -4.48 18.07 2.68
N MET A 345 -5.41 17.17 3.01
CA MET A 345 -5.96 16.18 2.10
C MET A 345 -7.39 16.60 1.73
N GLU A 346 -7.57 17.35 0.64
CA GLU A 346 -8.91 17.79 0.22
C GLU A 346 -9.79 16.58 -0.12
N HIS A 347 -9.21 15.58 -0.79
CA HIS A 347 -9.82 14.28 -0.99
C HIS A 347 -8.73 13.20 -1.11
N VAL A 348 -8.97 12.04 -0.50
CA VAL A 348 -8.22 10.78 -0.72
C VAL A 348 -9.17 9.60 -0.83
N HIS A 349 -8.86 8.63 -1.67
CA HIS A 349 -9.71 7.47 -1.95
C HIS A 349 -9.61 6.36 -0.89
N GLY A 350 -8.39 6.02 -0.49
CA GLY A 350 -8.11 4.92 0.43
C GLY A 350 -8.01 5.38 1.87
N ALA A 351 -6.96 6.14 2.23
CA ALA A 351 -6.80 6.69 3.58
C ALA A 351 -5.88 7.91 3.66
N ALA A 352 -6.09 8.76 4.66
CA ALA A 352 -5.15 9.87 4.93
C ALA A 352 -3.79 9.33 5.41
N VAL A 353 -3.81 8.32 6.28
CA VAL A 353 -2.60 7.60 6.73
C VAL A 353 -2.85 6.11 6.62
N HIS A 354 -1.99 5.42 5.89
CA HIS A 354 -2.02 3.98 5.72
C HIS A 354 -0.66 3.36 6.09
N GLY A 355 -0.67 2.24 6.79
CA GLY A 355 0.55 1.49 7.12
C GLY A 355 0.25 0.05 7.44
N THR A 356 0.97 -0.86 6.76
CA THR A 356 0.85 -2.30 6.98
C THR A 356 2.21 -2.99 6.85
N MET A 357 2.41 -4.02 7.67
CA MET A 357 3.50 -4.98 7.53
C MET A 357 3.09 -6.21 6.72
N LEU A 358 1.88 -6.21 6.14
CA LEU A 358 1.37 -7.33 5.36
C LEU A 358 1.64 -7.20 3.87
N TYR A 359 2.46 -6.27 3.38
CA TYR A 359 2.69 -6.10 1.94
C TYR A 359 3.30 -7.36 1.29
N GLU A 360 2.86 -7.79 0.11
CA GLU A 360 3.39 -8.97 -0.61
C GLU A 360 3.68 -10.25 0.23
N ASP A 361 4.91 -10.50 0.67
CA ASP A 361 5.23 -11.71 1.44
C ASP A 361 4.60 -11.74 2.84
N GLY A 362 4.02 -10.63 3.30
CA GLY A 362 3.39 -10.53 4.61
C GLY A 362 4.30 -11.07 5.72
N ARG A 363 3.81 -12.00 6.54
CA ARG A 363 4.59 -12.60 7.64
C ARG A 363 5.59 -13.67 7.19
N SER A 364 5.70 -13.99 5.90
CA SER A 364 6.55 -15.04 5.34
C SER A 364 8.04 -14.65 5.28
N GLY A 365 8.69 -14.60 6.45
CA GLY A 365 10.13 -14.35 6.60
C GLY A 365 10.56 -14.18 8.05
N ASP A 366 11.88 -14.16 8.28
CA ASP A 366 12.48 -14.08 9.63
C ASP A 366 13.00 -12.69 9.98
N PHE A 367 12.89 -11.73 9.07
CA PHE A 367 13.42 -10.37 9.22
C PHE A 367 12.29 -9.40 9.52
N LEU A 368 11.92 -9.30 10.80
CA LEU A 368 10.83 -8.43 11.23
C LEU A 368 11.20 -6.95 11.06
N PRO A 369 10.40 -6.16 10.32
CA PRO A 369 10.60 -4.73 10.16
C PRO A 369 10.11 -3.95 11.40
N LEU A 370 10.59 -2.74 11.59
CA LEU A 370 10.15 -1.85 12.68
C LEU A 370 9.50 -0.58 12.14
N PHE A 371 8.38 -0.18 12.75
CA PHE A 371 7.79 1.16 12.61
C PHE A 371 7.91 1.89 13.95
N ARG A 372 8.58 3.04 13.96
CA ARG A 372 8.89 3.76 15.20
C ARG A 372 8.92 5.28 15.02
N ASP A 373 8.56 6.02 16.06
CA ASP A 373 8.70 7.48 16.15
C ASP A 373 8.05 8.18 14.92
N ILE A 374 6.75 7.92 14.73
CA ILE A 374 5.94 8.44 13.63
C ILE A 374 5.00 9.50 14.20
N THR A 375 5.13 10.73 13.72
CA THR A 375 4.28 11.86 14.11
C THR A 375 3.44 12.32 12.93
N VAL A 376 2.13 12.41 13.14
CA VAL A 376 1.17 13.01 12.22
C VAL A 376 0.45 14.12 12.97
N GLU A 377 0.65 15.38 12.54
CA GLU A 377 0.11 16.52 13.26
C GLU A 377 -0.47 17.63 12.35
N ASN A 378 -1.46 18.36 12.85
CA ASN A 378 -2.08 19.48 12.13
C ASN A 378 -2.59 19.08 10.74
N ILE A 379 -3.41 18.02 10.70
CA ILE A 379 -3.94 17.45 9.47
C ILE A 379 -5.42 17.75 9.32
N ARG A 380 -5.81 18.18 8.12
CA ARG A 380 -7.20 18.23 7.70
C ARG A 380 -7.38 17.33 6.48
N ALA A 381 -8.25 16.33 6.58
CA ALA A 381 -8.50 15.38 5.50
C ALA A 381 -9.99 15.19 5.21
N SER A 382 -10.33 14.78 3.99
CA SER A 382 -11.68 14.29 3.68
C SER A 382 -11.67 13.13 2.68
N GLY A 383 -12.71 12.29 2.73
CA GLY A 383 -12.84 11.10 1.89
C GLY A 383 -11.93 9.95 2.34
N GLY A 384 -12.26 8.73 1.91
CA GLY A 384 -11.45 7.55 2.16
C GLY A 384 -12.25 6.33 2.59
N ASP A 385 -11.81 5.14 2.21
CA ASP A 385 -12.22 3.89 2.86
C ASP A 385 -11.91 3.92 4.37
N TYR A 386 -10.76 4.49 4.73
CA TYR A 386 -10.31 4.70 6.10
C TYR A 386 -9.90 6.15 6.36
N GLY A 387 -10.08 6.66 7.58
CA GLY A 387 -9.38 7.88 8.01
C GLY A 387 -7.92 7.59 8.26
N ILE A 388 -7.65 6.70 9.21
CA ILE A 388 -6.31 6.20 9.56
C ILE A 388 -6.33 4.68 9.60
N PHE A 389 -5.40 4.04 8.90
CA PHE A 389 -5.15 2.61 8.92
C PHE A 389 -3.68 2.38 9.27
N LEU A 390 -3.37 1.88 10.46
CA LEU A 390 -1.99 1.51 10.83
C LEU A 390 -2.00 0.20 11.61
N GLU A 391 -1.25 -0.78 11.11
CA GLU A 391 -1.08 -2.08 11.77
C GLU A 391 0.37 -2.56 11.69
N SER A 392 0.74 -3.39 12.66
CA SER A 392 2.02 -4.08 12.71
C SER A 392 1.82 -5.54 13.09
N PHE A 393 2.85 -6.37 12.89
CA PHE A 393 2.86 -7.73 13.40
C PHE A 393 2.80 -7.72 14.94
N PRO A 394 2.14 -8.71 15.57
CA PRO A 394 2.08 -8.84 17.03
C PRO A 394 3.45 -8.74 17.73
N GLU A 395 4.50 -9.27 17.10
CA GLU A 395 5.86 -9.34 17.65
C GLU A 395 6.59 -7.98 17.70
N VAL A 396 6.19 -7.03 16.85
CA VAL A 396 6.89 -5.75 16.65
C VAL A 396 5.88 -4.58 16.67
N PRO A 397 5.36 -4.22 17.86
CA PRO A 397 4.38 -3.14 17.98
C PRO A 397 4.93 -1.80 17.48
N ILE A 398 4.04 -0.97 16.93
CA ILE A 398 4.37 0.41 16.57
C ILE A 398 4.61 1.19 17.87
N ARG A 399 5.79 1.81 18.01
CA ARG A 399 6.19 2.61 19.18
C ARG A 399 6.43 4.07 18.81
N GLY A 400 6.15 4.98 19.74
CA GLY A 400 6.36 6.42 19.50
C GLY A 400 5.42 6.99 18.42
N LEU A 401 4.21 6.41 18.28
CA LEU A 401 3.18 6.96 17.40
C LEU A 401 2.51 8.16 18.07
N VAL A 402 2.51 9.30 17.38
CA VAL A 402 1.85 10.52 17.83
C VAL A 402 0.87 10.98 16.75
N LEU A 403 -0.41 11.07 17.12
CA LEU A 403 -1.49 11.64 16.33
C LEU A 403 -2.03 12.87 17.07
N HIS A 404 -1.80 14.06 16.53
CA HIS A 404 -2.13 15.30 17.25
C HIS A 404 -2.83 16.32 16.34
N ASN A 405 -3.96 16.88 16.79
CA ASN A 405 -4.69 17.92 16.05
C ASN A 405 -5.02 17.49 14.61
N ILE A 406 -5.86 16.45 14.49
CA ILE A 406 -6.26 15.84 13.22
C ILE A 406 -7.79 15.92 13.08
N VAL A 407 -8.26 16.42 11.95
CA VAL A 407 -9.69 16.42 11.59
C VAL A 407 -9.89 15.73 10.25
N ILE A 408 -10.67 14.65 10.23
CA ILE A 408 -10.97 13.87 9.02
C ILE A 408 -12.47 13.67 8.89
N ASP A 409 -13.05 13.93 7.72
CA ASP A 409 -14.48 13.76 7.47
C ASP A 409 -14.78 12.94 6.21
N GLY A 410 -15.98 12.36 6.13
CA GLY A 410 -16.46 11.66 4.93
C GLY A 410 -15.77 10.32 4.66
N VAL A 411 -15.22 9.67 5.68
CA VAL A 411 -14.59 8.33 5.54
C VAL A 411 -15.57 7.20 5.85
N ARG A 412 -15.43 6.04 5.19
CA ARG A 412 -16.27 4.86 5.49
C ARG A 412 -15.95 4.29 6.88
N ARG A 413 -14.66 4.15 7.20
CA ARG A 413 -14.18 3.62 8.48
C ARG A 413 -13.24 4.61 9.15
N PRO A 414 -13.56 5.12 10.36
CA PRO A 414 -12.75 6.17 10.96
C PRO A 414 -11.29 5.80 11.23
N LEU A 415 -11.05 4.70 11.94
CA LEU A 415 -9.71 4.31 12.39
C LEU A 415 -9.60 2.78 12.48
N HIS A 416 -8.52 2.23 11.94
CA HIS A 416 -8.06 0.86 12.18
C HIS A 416 -6.66 0.92 12.76
N GLY A 417 -6.55 0.66 14.06
CA GLY A 417 -5.28 0.63 14.78
C GLY A 417 -5.03 -0.74 15.37
N ARG A 418 -3.92 -1.37 15.00
CA ARG A 418 -3.53 -2.69 15.51
C ARG A 418 -2.09 -2.70 15.99
N ASN A 419 -1.93 -3.22 17.21
CA ASN A 419 -0.65 -3.43 17.88
C ASN A 419 0.18 -2.13 18.01
N TRP A 420 -0.45 -1.08 18.52
CA TRP A 420 0.23 0.16 18.90
C TRP A 420 0.60 0.08 20.38
N GLN A 421 1.80 0.51 20.73
CA GLN A 421 2.26 0.57 22.11
C GLN A 421 2.47 2.03 22.51
N ASP A 422 1.80 2.45 23.58
CA ASP A 422 1.90 3.78 24.19
C ASP A 422 1.70 4.93 23.19
N ALA A 423 0.77 4.76 22.25
CA ALA A 423 0.45 5.78 21.26
C ALA A 423 -0.20 7.02 21.92
N VAL A 424 0.21 8.20 21.47
CA VAL A 424 -0.39 9.48 21.88
C VAL A 424 -1.41 9.89 20.84
N VAL A 425 -2.68 9.98 21.24
CA VAL A 425 -3.79 10.38 20.37
C VAL A 425 -4.53 11.53 21.03
N GLU A 426 -4.33 12.74 20.51
CA GLU A 426 -4.83 13.97 21.13
C GLU A 426 -5.48 14.89 20.09
N GLN A 427 -6.65 15.44 20.41
CA GLN A 427 -7.38 16.36 19.51
C GLN A 427 -7.61 15.75 18.12
N VAL A 428 -7.94 14.45 18.09
CA VAL A 428 -8.26 13.73 16.86
C VAL A 428 -9.77 13.58 16.75
N VAL A 429 -10.34 14.07 15.65
CA VAL A 429 -11.77 13.97 15.33
C VAL A 429 -11.92 13.36 13.94
N ILE A 430 -12.64 12.24 13.84
CA ILE A 430 -12.90 11.58 12.55
C ILE A 430 -14.40 11.33 12.39
N ASN A 431 -15.05 11.85 11.35
CA ASN A 431 -16.50 11.85 11.16
C ASN A 431 -17.26 12.37 12.41
N GLY A 432 -16.80 13.49 12.96
CA GLY A 432 -17.34 14.08 14.18
C GLY A 432 -17.12 13.26 15.48
N LYS A 433 -16.39 12.14 15.42
CA LYS A 433 -16.09 11.29 16.57
C LYS A 433 -14.70 11.60 17.13
N SER A 434 -14.63 11.95 18.42
CA SER A 434 -13.35 12.16 19.11
C SER A 434 -12.63 10.83 19.40
N TYR A 435 -11.29 10.87 19.35
CA TYR A 435 -10.39 9.79 19.74
C TYR A 435 -9.41 10.27 20.84
N PRO A 436 -8.98 9.37 21.77
CA PRO A 436 -9.31 7.95 21.83
C PRO A 436 -10.79 7.70 22.15
N ARG A 437 -11.30 6.54 21.73
CA ARG A 437 -12.65 6.06 22.03
C ARG A 437 -12.65 4.53 22.11
N PRO A 438 -13.73 3.89 22.61
CA PRO A 438 -13.83 2.44 22.57
C PRO A 438 -14.04 1.98 21.13
N ASP A 439 -13.49 0.80 20.84
CA ASP A 439 -13.60 0.07 19.59
C ASP A 439 -13.71 -1.44 19.89
N GLY A 440 -14.12 -2.24 18.91
CA GLY A 440 -14.21 -3.70 19.04
C GLY A 440 -15.10 -4.17 20.19
N VAL A 441 -16.16 -3.42 20.51
CA VAL A 441 -17.06 -3.70 21.64
C VAL A 441 -17.89 -4.94 21.34
N ARG A 442 -17.66 -6.03 22.09
CA ARG A 442 -18.28 -7.34 21.84
C ARG A 442 -18.47 -8.17 23.10
N ILE A 443 -19.29 -9.20 22.98
CA ILE A 443 -19.62 -10.13 24.07
C ILE A 443 -18.83 -11.43 23.83
N LEU A 444 -17.98 -11.79 24.79
CA LEU A 444 -17.25 -13.04 24.77
C LEU A 444 -18.07 -14.16 25.41
N GLY A 445 -18.11 -15.31 24.75
CA GLY A 445 -18.92 -16.47 25.14
C GLY A 445 -20.24 -16.55 24.38
N ALA A 446 -20.99 -17.64 24.62
CA ALA A 446 -22.30 -17.86 24.01
C ALA A 446 -23.40 -17.60 25.06
N PRO A 447 -24.13 -16.47 24.97
CA PRO A 447 -25.15 -16.14 25.97
C PRO A 447 -26.25 -17.20 25.97
N SER A 448 -26.51 -17.80 27.13
CA SER A 448 -27.64 -18.71 27.40
C SER A 448 -28.11 -18.47 28.83
N PRO A 449 -29.40 -18.70 29.18
CA PRO A 449 -29.90 -18.40 30.51
C PRO A 449 -29.03 -18.98 31.64
N GLY A 450 -28.56 -18.12 32.54
CA GLY A 450 -27.69 -18.49 33.66
C GLY A 450 -26.20 -18.67 33.33
N ALA A 451 -25.80 -18.60 32.05
CA ALA A 451 -24.38 -18.62 31.67
C ALA A 451 -23.71 -17.27 31.91
N VAL A 452 -22.43 -17.29 32.28
CA VAL A 452 -21.62 -16.07 32.43
C VAL A 452 -21.01 -15.70 31.07
N VAL A 453 -21.21 -14.45 30.66
CA VAL A 453 -20.55 -13.84 29.50
C VAL A 453 -19.67 -12.67 29.93
N GLU A 454 -18.70 -12.32 29.09
CA GLU A 454 -17.72 -11.28 29.41
C GLU A 454 -17.75 -10.14 28.39
N ALA A 455 -17.52 -8.93 28.86
CA ALA A 455 -17.41 -7.74 28.02
C ALA A 455 -15.98 -7.62 27.48
N ARG A 456 -15.87 -7.23 26.21
CA ARG A 456 -14.60 -6.86 25.60
C ARG A 456 -14.74 -5.56 24.84
N ALA A 457 -13.76 -4.67 24.99
CA ALA A 457 -13.52 -3.50 24.16
C ALA A 457 -12.01 -3.27 24.05
N CYS A 458 -11.58 -2.53 23.04
CA CYS A 458 -10.22 -2.04 22.86
C CYS A 458 -10.23 -0.54 22.54
N SER A 459 -9.07 0.10 22.56
CA SER A 459 -8.89 1.47 22.05
C SER A 459 -7.53 1.56 21.35
N CYS A 460 -7.34 2.64 20.59
CA CYS A 460 -6.05 2.98 19.99
C CYS A 460 -4.98 3.37 21.02
N VAL A 461 -5.38 3.64 22.26
CA VAL A 461 -4.48 3.92 23.39
C VAL A 461 -4.56 2.75 24.38
N ALA A 462 -3.40 2.25 24.80
CA ALA A 462 -3.28 1.12 25.72
C ALA A 462 -3.93 1.40 27.09
N ASP A 463 -4.25 0.33 27.82
CA ASP A 463 -4.73 0.36 29.22
C ASP A 463 -5.98 1.23 29.50
N SER A 464 -6.84 1.41 28.50
CA SER A 464 -8.11 2.16 28.63
C SER A 464 -9.06 1.54 29.69
N PRO A 465 -9.44 2.27 30.76
CA PRO A 465 -10.34 1.79 31.81
C PRO A 465 -11.82 1.90 31.39
N PHE A 466 -12.26 1.02 30.49
CA PHE A 466 -13.64 1.04 29.98
C PHE A 466 -14.69 0.84 31.07
N LEU A 467 -15.75 1.65 31.01
CA LEU A 467 -16.98 1.41 31.76
C LEU A 467 -17.94 0.58 30.88
N PHE A 468 -18.45 -0.53 31.43
CA PHE A 468 -19.35 -1.44 30.73
C PHE A 468 -20.77 -1.40 31.28
N GLN A 469 -21.76 -1.32 30.38
CA GLN A 469 -23.20 -1.38 30.70
C GLN A 469 -23.89 -2.39 29.79
N TRP A 470 -24.73 -3.23 30.37
CA TRP A 470 -25.44 -4.29 29.66
C TRP A 470 -26.92 -3.95 29.51
N GLU A 471 -27.47 -4.23 28.34
CA GLU A 471 -28.88 -4.08 28.07
C GLU A 471 -29.47 -5.37 27.49
N CYS A 472 -30.69 -5.71 27.90
CA CYS A 472 -31.45 -6.82 27.36
C CYS A 472 -32.74 -6.38 26.68
N SER A 473 -33.23 -7.24 25.80
CA SER A 473 -34.51 -7.05 25.11
C SER A 473 -35.24 -8.37 24.86
N SER A 474 -36.57 -8.34 24.91
CA SER A 474 -37.43 -9.46 24.53
C SER A 474 -37.77 -9.50 23.04
N ASP A 475 -37.66 -8.36 22.34
CA ASP A 475 -38.08 -8.19 20.93
C ASP A 475 -36.97 -7.64 20.02
N GLY A 476 -35.83 -7.25 20.59
CA GLY A 476 -34.70 -6.64 19.88
C GLY A 476 -34.89 -5.15 19.60
N GLN A 477 -36.02 -4.55 19.98
CA GLN A 477 -36.38 -3.16 19.71
C GLN A 477 -36.38 -2.33 21.00
N HIS A 478 -36.94 -2.85 22.09
CA HIS A 478 -37.03 -2.16 23.37
C HIS A 478 -35.98 -2.69 24.34
N TRP A 479 -35.06 -1.82 24.76
CA TRP A 479 -33.87 -2.18 25.53
C TRP A 479 -33.95 -1.64 26.96
N THR A 480 -33.57 -2.48 27.93
CA THR A 480 -33.53 -2.13 29.35
C THR A 480 -32.21 -2.56 29.98
N GLY A 481 -31.69 -1.77 30.93
CA GLY A 481 -30.45 -2.09 31.63
C GLY A 481 -30.59 -3.36 32.46
N CYS A 482 -29.62 -4.28 32.32
CA CYS A 482 -29.63 -5.59 32.99
C CYS A 482 -28.34 -5.93 33.73
N GLY A 483 -27.32 -5.06 33.69
CA GLY A 483 -26.10 -5.23 34.46
C GLY A 483 -25.03 -4.19 34.14
N THR A 484 -23.95 -4.20 34.90
CA THR A 484 -22.77 -3.34 34.70
C THR A 484 -21.49 -4.12 34.98
N GLY A 485 -20.36 -3.62 34.47
CA GLY A 485 -19.04 -4.23 34.69
C GLY A 485 -18.67 -5.30 33.65
N PRO A 486 -17.49 -5.93 33.80
CA PRO A 486 -16.89 -6.74 32.75
C PRO A 486 -17.53 -8.12 32.57
N ARG A 487 -18.47 -8.52 33.44
CA ARG A 487 -19.10 -9.85 33.41
C ARG A 487 -20.60 -9.72 33.67
N LEU A 488 -21.39 -10.56 33.03
CA LEU A 488 -22.83 -10.65 33.21
C LEU A 488 -23.27 -12.10 33.34
N VAL A 489 -24.13 -12.40 34.32
CA VAL A 489 -24.93 -13.63 34.31
C VAL A 489 -26.11 -13.41 33.37
N THR A 490 -26.15 -14.15 32.27
CA THR A 490 -27.10 -13.93 31.18
C THR A 490 -28.54 -14.13 31.68
N PRO A 491 -29.41 -13.09 31.60
CA PRO A 491 -30.80 -13.21 32.00
C PRO A 491 -31.61 -14.05 31.00
N SER A 492 -32.78 -14.52 31.42
CA SER A 492 -33.73 -15.24 30.55
C SER A 492 -34.46 -14.28 29.62
N VAL A 493 -33.80 -13.86 28.54
CA VAL A 493 -34.27 -12.90 27.54
C VAL A 493 -33.96 -13.40 26.12
N GLN A 494 -34.43 -12.71 25.08
CA GLN A 494 -34.12 -13.08 23.69
C GLN A 494 -32.84 -12.41 23.16
N TRP A 495 -32.56 -11.19 23.61
CA TRP A 495 -31.47 -10.39 23.08
C TRP A 495 -30.65 -9.73 24.18
N LEU A 496 -29.35 -9.58 23.91
CA LEU A 496 -28.38 -8.92 24.78
C LEU A 496 -27.50 -7.98 23.95
N ARG A 497 -27.12 -6.83 24.49
CA ARG A 497 -26.09 -5.95 23.93
C ARG A 497 -25.26 -5.30 25.03
N LEU A 498 -24.06 -4.86 24.65
CA LEU A 498 -23.05 -4.30 25.54
C LEU A 498 -22.69 -2.89 25.10
N TRP A 499 -22.61 -1.96 26.04
CA TRP A 499 -22.00 -0.66 25.84
C TRP A 499 -20.65 -0.59 26.53
N ALA A 500 -19.68 0.04 25.87
CA ALA A 500 -18.41 0.45 26.46
C ALA A 500 -18.25 1.98 26.37
N GLU A 501 -17.68 2.59 27.39
CA GLU A 501 -17.41 4.02 27.46
C GLU A 501 -15.99 4.30 27.95
N HIS A 502 -15.23 5.08 27.19
CA HIS A 502 -13.94 5.68 27.58
C HIS A 502 -13.38 6.51 26.40
N PRO A 503 -12.94 7.77 26.60
CA PRO A 503 -13.10 8.59 27.79
C PRO A 503 -14.58 8.94 28.04
N PRO A 504 -14.93 9.58 29.17
CA PRO A 504 -16.31 9.99 29.45
C PRO A 504 -16.95 10.75 28.28
N GLY A 505 -18.18 10.37 27.91
CA GLY A 505 -18.90 10.90 26.75
C GLY A 505 -18.62 10.18 25.43
N CYS A 506 -17.60 9.31 25.36
CA CYS A 506 -17.30 8.49 24.18
C CYS A 506 -17.82 7.07 24.36
N ARG A 507 -19.07 6.82 23.97
CA ARG A 507 -19.74 5.51 24.12
C ARG A 507 -19.89 4.77 22.79
N VAL A 508 -19.71 3.45 22.81
CA VAL A 508 -19.93 2.54 21.67
C VAL A 508 -20.74 1.32 22.13
N CYS A 509 -21.71 0.91 21.32
CA CYS A 509 -22.53 -0.29 21.55
C CYS A 509 -22.00 -1.44 20.68
N SER A 510 -21.98 -2.65 21.23
CA SER A 510 -21.86 -3.88 20.45
C SER A 510 -23.07 -4.04 19.53
N ARG A 511 -22.95 -4.95 18.56
CA ARG A 511 -24.15 -5.47 17.90
C ARG A 511 -25.02 -6.25 18.90
N PRO A 512 -26.35 -6.36 18.66
CA PRO A 512 -27.22 -7.25 19.42
C PRO A 512 -26.85 -8.72 19.23
N TYR A 513 -26.82 -9.48 20.32
CA TYR A 513 -26.63 -10.92 20.34
C TYR A 513 -27.95 -11.60 20.67
N ARG A 514 -28.29 -12.68 19.94
CA ARG A 514 -29.36 -13.60 20.34
C ARG A 514 -28.89 -14.45 21.52
N VAL A 515 -29.74 -14.58 22.52
CA VAL A 515 -29.54 -15.52 23.63
C VAL A 515 -29.98 -16.90 23.19
N LEU A 516 -29.14 -17.90 23.41
CA LEU A 516 -29.45 -19.30 23.11
C LEU A 516 -30.62 -19.80 23.96
N PRO A 517 -31.51 -20.64 23.41
CA PRO A 517 -32.61 -21.21 24.17
C PRO A 517 -32.15 -22.20 25.25
N ALA A 518 -31.00 -22.84 25.04
CA ALA A 518 -30.35 -23.76 25.97
C ALA A 518 -28.83 -23.64 25.80
N ARG A 519 -28.06 -24.09 26.80
CA ARG A 519 -26.60 -24.06 26.75
C ARG A 519 -26.08 -24.88 25.56
N ALA A 520 -25.30 -24.23 24.68
CA ALA A 520 -24.66 -24.84 23.53
C ALA A 520 -23.27 -24.21 23.32
N GLU A 521 -22.37 -24.96 22.70
CA GLU A 521 -20.97 -24.56 22.48
C GLU A 521 -20.57 -24.79 21.01
N GLY A 522 -19.45 -24.20 20.58
CA GLY A 522 -18.93 -24.31 19.21
C GLY A 522 -19.38 -23.19 18.26
N ALA A 523 -18.87 -23.25 17.03
CA ALA A 523 -19.05 -22.19 16.03
C ALA A 523 -20.54 -21.96 15.67
N ALA A 524 -21.33 -23.03 15.50
CA ALA A 524 -22.75 -22.91 15.16
C ALA A 524 -23.55 -22.13 16.22
N ALA A 525 -23.31 -22.39 17.51
CA ALA A 525 -23.95 -21.67 18.60
C ALA A 525 -23.56 -20.18 18.61
N ARG A 526 -22.28 -19.86 18.40
CA ARG A 526 -21.79 -18.48 18.31
C ARG A 526 -22.35 -17.73 17.10
N LEU A 527 -22.36 -18.37 15.93
CA LEU A 527 -22.95 -17.81 14.71
C LEU A 527 -24.45 -17.56 14.86
N TYR A 528 -25.18 -18.45 15.55
CA TYR A 528 -26.59 -18.20 15.89
C TYR A 528 -26.74 -16.95 16.76
N CYS A 529 -25.92 -16.79 17.80
CA CYS A 529 -25.92 -15.59 18.64
C CYS A 529 -25.67 -14.32 17.83
N ARG A 530 -24.84 -14.38 16.78
CA ARG A 530 -24.55 -13.27 15.87
C ARG A 530 -25.59 -13.07 14.76
N GLY A 531 -26.64 -13.89 14.71
CA GLY A 531 -27.65 -13.84 13.66
C GLY A 531 -27.20 -14.37 12.30
N MET A 532 -26.06 -15.07 12.25
CA MET A 532 -25.49 -15.68 11.03
C MET A 532 -26.09 -17.08 10.75
N LEU A 533 -26.72 -17.70 11.74
CA LEU A 533 -27.45 -18.96 11.57
C LEU A 533 -28.88 -18.85 12.12
N PRO A 534 -29.85 -19.59 11.51
CA PRO A 534 -31.23 -19.63 11.99
C PRO A 534 -31.40 -20.56 13.21
N ALA A 535 -30.48 -21.50 13.43
CA ALA A 535 -30.50 -22.46 14.54
C ALA A 535 -29.07 -22.62 15.13
N PRO A 536 -28.94 -22.99 16.42
CA PRO A 536 -27.64 -23.16 17.08
C PRO A 536 -26.94 -24.48 16.74
N VAL A 537 -27.50 -25.28 15.85
CA VAL A 537 -26.98 -26.58 15.39
C VAL A 537 -27.06 -26.62 13.85
N LEU A 538 -26.09 -27.29 13.21
CA LEU A 538 -26.03 -27.44 11.76
C LEU A 538 -26.59 -28.80 11.33
N ASP A 539 -27.63 -28.77 10.49
CA ASP A 539 -28.13 -29.97 9.81
C ASP A 539 -27.23 -30.33 8.63
N HIS A 540 -26.98 -31.64 8.45
CA HIS A 540 -26.15 -32.19 7.38
C HIS A 540 -24.76 -31.52 7.28
N ALA A 541 -24.10 -31.33 8.42
CA ALA A 541 -22.88 -30.51 8.54
C ALA A 541 -21.72 -30.88 7.60
N GLN A 542 -21.66 -32.12 7.09
CA GLN A 542 -20.63 -32.61 6.17
C GLN A 542 -20.96 -32.40 4.68
N GLN A 543 -22.17 -31.94 4.36
CA GLN A 543 -22.50 -31.59 2.98
C GLN A 543 -21.81 -30.28 2.57
N PRO A 544 -21.47 -30.12 1.27
CA PRO A 544 -20.98 -28.85 0.75
C PRO A 544 -21.96 -27.70 1.03
N VAL A 545 -21.42 -26.53 1.38
CA VAL A 545 -22.22 -25.31 1.50
C VAL A 545 -22.53 -24.75 0.12
N THR A 546 -23.76 -24.31 -0.09
CA THR A 546 -24.15 -23.60 -1.32
C THR A 546 -23.91 -22.10 -1.22
N ARG A 547 -23.84 -21.40 -2.35
CA ARG A 547 -23.73 -19.93 -2.39
C ARG A 547 -24.89 -19.24 -1.68
N ALA A 548 -26.12 -19.74 -1.82
CA ALA A 548 -27.27 -19.19 -1.11
C ALA A 548 -27.18 -19.38 0.42
N GLU A 549 -26.75 -20.55 0.89
CA GLU A 549 -26.53 -20.78 2.31
C GLU A 549 -25.45 -19.87 2.87
N LEU A 550 -24.31 -19.75 2.17
CA LEU A 550 -23.21 -18.91 2.58
C LEU A 550 -23.59 -17.42 2.60
N ALA A 551 -24.34 -16.95 1.60
CA ALA A 551 -24.84 -15.57 1.55
C ALA A 551 -25.69 -15.20 2.77
N ARG A 552 -26.56 -16.11 3.24
CA ARG A 552 -27.34 -15.90 4.47
C ARG A 552 -26.43 -15.79 5.70
N MET A 553 -25.39 -16.62 5.79
CA MET A 553 -24.44 -16.56 6.90
C MET A 553 -23.66 -15.24 6.94
N LEU A 554 -23.38 -14.65 5.77
CA LEU A 554 -22.62 -13.41 5.62
C LEU A 554 -23.42 -12.14 5.89
N LEU A 555 -24.76 -12.21 6.00
CA LEU A 555 -25.62 -11.04 6.17
C LEU A 555 -25.17 -10.09 7.30
N PRO A 556 -24.82 -10.57 8.51
CA PRO A 556 -24.30 -9.70 9.54
C PRO A 556 -22.94 -9.06 9.22
N LEU A 557 -22.16 -9.59 8.29
CA LEU A 557 -20.88 -9.00 7.88
C LEU A 557 -21.03 -7.99 6.73
N ALA A 558 -22.16 -8.01 6.02
CA ALA A 558 -22.44 -7.10 4.92
C ALA A 558 -22.67 -5.66 5.39
N ASP A 559 -22.19 -4.71 4.59
CA ASP A 559 -22.64 -3.33 4.62
C ASP A 559 -24.01 -3.25 3.91
N PRO A 560 -25.09 -2.90 4.64
CA PRO A 560 -26.43 -2.87 4.08
C PRO A 560 -26.65 -1.70 3.11
N ASP A 561 -25.80 -0.67 3.14
CA ASP A 561 -25.91 0.50 2.27
C ASP A 561 -25.21 0.28 0.92
N GLN A 562 -24.44 -0.81 0.79
CA GLN A 562 -23.75 -1.14 -0.45
C GLN A 562 -24.75 -1.66 -1.48
N THR A 563 -24.78 -1.02 -2.65
CA THR A 563 -25.68 -1.36 -3.75
C THR A 563 -24.91 -1.91 -4.93
N GLY A 564 -25.54 -2.83 -5.67
CA GLY A 564 -24.94 -3.51 -6.81
C GLY A 564 -26.00 -4.06 -7.76
N PRO A 565 -25.59 -4.64 -8.90
CA PRO A 565 -26.51 -5.27 -9.84
C PRO A 565 -27.28 -6.40 -9.18
N ARG A 566 -28.59 -6.44 -9.40
CA ARG A 566 -29.43 -7.54 -8.90
C ARG A 566 -29.17 -8.81 -9.70
N PRO A 567 -29.05 -9.98 -9.06
CA PRO A 567 -28.94 -11.24 -9.76
C PRO A 567 -30.15 -11.53 -10.65
N ALA A 568 -29.93 -12.09 -11.83
CA ALA A 568 -31.02 -12.43 -12.75
C ALA A 568 -31.82 -13.69 -12.34
N ASP A 569 -31.26 -14.52 -11.46
CA ASP A 569 -31.75 -15.85 -11.08
C ASP A 569 -32.11 -15.98 -9.59
N CYS A 570 -32.02 -14.90 -8.81
CA CYS A 570 -32.31 -14.90 -7.37
C CYS A 570 -32.67 -13.50 -6.86
N ASP A 571 -33.82 -13.38 -6.19
CA ASP A 571 -34.28 -12.13 -5.54
C ASP A 571 -34.03 -12.09 -4.03
N GLU A 572 -33.32 -13.09 -3.47
CA GLU A 572 -33.05 -13.15 -2.04
C GLU A 572 -32.16 -11.97 -1.63
N THR A 573 -32.55 -11.26 -0.56
CA THR A 573 -31.79 -10.11 -0.03
C THR A 573 -30.35 -10.49 0.30
N ALA A 574 -30.12 -11.70 0.83
CA ALA A 574 -28.79 -12.21 1.13
C ALA A 574 -27.91 -12.32 -0.12
N ALA A 575 -28.45 -12.84 -1.23
CA ALA A 575 -27.72 -12.96 -2.48
C ALA A 575 -27.35 -11.58 -3.06
N CYS A 576 -28.32 -10.64 -3.05
CA CYS A 576 -28.09 -9.27 -3.49
C CYS A 576 -26.99 -8.55 -2.69
N LEU A 577 -27.03 -8.67 -1.35
CA LEU A 577 -26.04 -8.03 -0.49
C LEU A 577 -24.67 -8.70 -0.59
N ALA A 578 -24.62 -10.03 -0.69
CA ALA A 578 -23.36 -10.76 -0.85
C ALA A 578 -22.64 -10.40 -2.16
N SER A 579 -23.39 -10.19 -3.26
CA SER A 579 -22.79 -9.72 -4.51
C SER A 579 -22.39 -8.26 -4.45
N ALA A 580 -23.23 -7.38 -3.91
CA ALA A 580 -22.93 -5.95 -3.78
C ALA A 580 -21.72 -5.67 -2.89
N ASN A 581 -21.51 -6.49 -1.85
CA ASN A 581 -20.35 -6.42 -0.97
C ASN A 581 -19.10 -7.11 -1.54
N GLY A 582 -19.19 -7.72 -2.73
CA GLY A 582 -18.06 -8.43 -3.36
C GLY A 582 -17.70 -9.77 -2.70
N PHE A 583 -18.51 -10.26 -1.77
CA PHE A 583 -18.28 -11.55 -1.12
C PHE A 583 -18.40 -12.70 -2.12
N LEU A 584 -19.42 -12.66 -2.98
CA LEU A 584 -19.72 -13.67 -4.00
C LEU A 584 -20.08 -12.99 -5.33
N PRO A 585 -19.25 -13.07 -6.38
CA PRO A 585 -19.44 -12.32 -7.62
C PRO A 585 -20.58 -12.92 -8.46
N LEU A 586 -21.13 -12.15 -9.40
CA LEU A 586 -22.09 -12.66 -10.38
C LEU A 586 -21.37 -13.31 -11.56
N GLU A 587 -21.85 -14.47 -12.00
CA GLU A 587 -21.38 -15.18 -13.18
C GLU A 587 -22.30 -14.87 -14.37
N GLY A 588 -21.86 -13.99 -15.27
CA GLY A 588 -22.68 -13.55 -16.39
C GLY A 588 -24.01 -12.92 -15.96
N GLY A 589 -24.01 -12.20 -14.83
CA GLY A 589 -25.21 -11.58 -14.24
C GLY A 589 -26.07 -12.51 -13.37
N ARG A 590 -25.69 -13.78 -13.19
CA ARG A 590 -26.38 -14.75 -12.33
C ARG A 590 -25.62 -14.99 -11.03
N PHE A 591 -26.34 -15.26 -9.94
CA PHE A 591 -25.77 -15.57 -8.64
C PHE A 591 -25.52 -17.07 -8.44
N CYS A 592 -26.21 -17.96 -9.15
CA CYS A 592 -26.03 -19.42 -9.07
C CYS A 592 -26.23 -19.98 -7.64
N PRO A 593 -27.44 -19.88 -7.06
CA PRO A 593 -27.68 -20.16 -5.63
C PRO A 593 -27.31 -21.57 -5.17
N GLU A 594 -27.48 -22.59 -6.03
CA GLU A 594 -27.23 -24.01 -5.72
C GLU A 594 -25.77 -24.44 -5.92
N GLN A 595 -24.93 -23.58 -6.51
CA GLN A 595 -23.52 -23.89 -6.72
C GLN A 595 -22.80 -23.98 -5.38
N THR A 596 -21.93 -24.99 -5.27
CA THR A 596 -21.12 -25.22 -4.08
C THR A 596 -19.89 -24.31 -4.09
N VAL A 597 -19.44 -23.90 -2.90
CA VAL A 597 -18.27 -23.04 -2.74
C VAL A 597 -17.02 -23.87 -2.51
N THR A 598 -15.98 -23.62 -3.30
CA THR A 598 -14.66 -24.24 -3.17
C THR A 598 -13.81 -23.54 -2.12
N ARG A 599 -12.71 -24.17 -1.69
CA ARG A 599 -11.79 -23.59 -0.69
C ARG A 599 -11.14 -22.30 -1.16
N GLN A 600 -10.78 -22.18 -2.43
CA GLN A 600 -10.21 -20.94 -2.98
C GLN A 600 -11.22 -19.78 -2.98
N GLU A 601 -12.48 -20.06 -3.33
CA GLU A 601 -13.56 -19.07 -3.27
C GLU A 601 -13.83 -18.67 -1.82
N MET A 602 -13.84 -19.62 -0.90
CA MET A 602 -14.06 -19.35 0.52
C MET A 602 -12.94 -18.51 1.14
N ALA A 603 -11.69 -18.67 0.69
CA ALA A 603 -10.60 -17.78 1.11
C ALA A 603 -10.86 -16.34 0.68
N THR A 604 -11.29 -16.13 -0.57
CA THR A 604 -11.71 -14.80 -1.05
C THR A 604 -12.89 -14.27 -0.24
N VAL A 605 -13.94 -15.08 -0.02
CA VAL A 605 -15.09 -14.70 0.82
C VAL A 605 -14.64 -14.28 2.21
N ALA A 606 -13.79 -15.06 2.87
CA ALA A 606 -13.31 -14.76 4.22
C ALA A 606 -12.55 -13.42 4.27
N MET A 607 -11.73 -13.13 3.26
CA MET A 607 -11.01 -11.87 3.17
C MET A 607 -11.92 -10.67 2.89
N GLN A 608 -12.90 -10.81 2.00
CA GLN A 608 -13.86 -9.74 1.73
C GLN A 608 -14.78 -9.49 2.94
N ALA A 609 -15.18 -10.56 3.63
CA ALA A 609 -16.09 -10.49 4.77
C ALA A 609 -15.44 -10.09 6.10
N CYS A 610 -14.10 -10.12 6.21
CA CYS A 610 -13.41 -9.69 7.44
C CYS A 610 -13.53 -8.17 7.71
N GLY A 611 -14.04 -7.42 6.74
CA GLY A 611 -14.26 -6.00 6.81
C GLY A 611 -13.02 -5.17 6.52
N VAL A 612 -11.82 -5.74 6.53
CA VAL A 612 -10.62 -4.96 6.21
C VAL A 612 -10.28 -5.10 4.73
N ASN A 613 -10.19 -3.97 4.03
CA ASN A 613 -9.78 -3.94 2.63
C ASN A 613 -8.26 -4.09 2.56
N TYR A 614 -7.79 -5.34 2.54
CA TYR A 614 -6.38 -5.68 2.41
C TYR A 614 -5.87 -5.56 0.96
N ARG A 615 -6.39 -4.63 0.14
CA ARG A 615 -5.86 -4.39 -1.22
C ARG A 615 -4.34 -4.14 -1.12
N ASN A 616 -3.55 -4.89 -1.88
CA ASN A 616 -2.07 -4.89 -1.85
C ASN A 616 -1.38 -5.38 -0.55
N ALA A 617 -2.11 -5.94 0.42
CA ALA A 617 -1.57 -6.55 1.64
C ALA A 617 -1.49 -8.08 1.52
N SER A 618 -0.37 -8.56 0.99
CA SER A 618 0.09 -9.94 0.90
C SER A 618 -0.29 -10.64 -0.40
N THR A 619 0.70 -11.02 -1.19
CA THR A 619 0.60 -11.67 -2.51
C THR A 619 1.34 -13.01 -2.55
N THR A 620 2.19 -13.31 -1.57
CA THR A 620 2.96 -14.55 -1.57
C THR A 620 2.24 -15.59 -0.72
N MET A 621 1.69 -16.58 -1.41
CA MET A 621 1.17 -17.81 -0.82
C MET A 621 2.19 -18.37 0.20
N PRO A 622 1.77 -18.73 1.43
CA PRO A 622 2.54 -19.61 2.29
C PRO A 622 2.95 -20.84 1.48
N LEU A 623 4.13 -21.40 1.76
CA LEU A 623 4.59 -22.64 1.13
C LEU A 623 3.53 -23.74 1.33
N CYS A 624 2.68 -23.95 0.32
CA CYS A 624 1.77 -25.08 0.26
C CYS A 624 2.23 -26.02 -0.85
N ALA A 625 2.10 -27.32 -0.62
CA ALA A 625 2.63 -28.34 -1.51
C ALA A 625 1.94 -28.37 -2.89
N ASP A 626 0.79 -27.71 -3.02
CA ASP A 626 -0.06 -27.61 -4.21
C ASP A 626 -0.19 -26.17 -4.73
N VAL A 627 0.78 -25.28 -4.44
CA VAL A 627 0.75 -23.86 -4.89
C VAL A 627 0.61 -23.70 -6.40
N ALA A 628 1.15 -24.65 -7.19
CA ALA A 628 1.04 -24.65 -8.65
C ALA A 628 -0.39 -24.91 -9.16
N GLU A 629 -1.29 -25.41 -8.32
CA GLU A 629 -2.71 -25.62 -8.64
C GLU A 629 -3.56 -24.37 -8.33
N VAL A 630 -2.97 -23.34 -7.69
CA VAL A 630 -3.68 -22.12 -7.30
C VAL A 630 -3.61 -21.09 -8.42
N PRO A 631 -4.75 -20.66 -8.99
CA PRO A 631 -4.74 -19.61 -10.00
C PRO A 631 -4.23 -18.28 -9.42
N ALA A 632 -3.55 -17.48 -10.25
CA ALA A 632 -2.87 -16.27 -9.81
C ALA A 632 -3.81 -15.26 -9.10
N ASN A 633 -5.06 -15.18 -9.54
CA ASN A 633 -6.08 -14.29 -8.96
C ASN A 633 -6.61 -14.72 -7.58
N TYR A 634 -6.37 -15.95 -7.12
CA TYR A 634 -6.75 -16.41 -5.77
C TYR A 634 -5.60 -16.43 -4.76
N GLY A 635 -4.35 -16.56 -5.23
CA GLY A 635 -3.19 -16.82 -4.36
C GLY A 635 -3.04 -15.79 -3.23
N THR A 636 -3.24 -14.52 -3.55
CA THR A 636 -3.25 -13.38 -2.64
C THR A 636 -4.24 -13.55 -1.48
N ASN A 637 -5.51 -13.91 -1.76
CA ASN A 637 -6.52 -14.07 -0.71
C ASN A 637 -6.32 -15.34 0.12
N ILE A 638 -5.87 -16.42 -0.53
CA ILE A 638 -5.52 -17.66 0.17
C ILE A 638 -4.39 -17.42 1.17
N ALA A 639 -3.35 -16.69 0.76
CA ALA A 639 -2.21 -16.36 1.61
C ALA A 639 -2.65 -15.65 2.90
N ARG A 640 -3.51 -14.64 2.75
CA ARG A 640 -4.04 -13.84 3.87
C ARG A 640 -4.97 -14.66 4.75
N ALA A 641 -5.87 -15.43 4.16
CA ALA A 641 -6.81 -16.27 4.91
C ALA A 641 -6.08 -17.31 5.78
N LEU A 642 -4.96 -17.84 5.29
CA LEU A 642 -4.06 -18.70 6.07
C LEU A 642 -3.33 -17.90 7.16
N TYR A 643 -2.80 -16.72 6.84
CA TYR A 643 -2.10 -15.86 7.81
C TYR A 643 -2.98 -15.45 9.00
N PHE A 644 -4.21 -15.01 8.75
CA PHE A 644 -5.16 -14.64 9.81
C PHE A 644 -5.77 -15.84 10.52
N GLY A 645 -5.42 -17.08 10.11
CA GLY A 645 -5.96 -18.30 10.69
C GLY A 645 -7.44 -18.52 10.37
N PHE A 646 -8.00 -17.84 9.37
CA PHE A 646 -9.37 -18.09 8.91
C PHE A 646 -9.47 -19.49 8.32
N MET A 647 -8.43 -19.92 7.61
CA MET A 647 -8.30 -21.25 7.02
C MET A 647 -6.96 -21.88 7.40
N SER A 648 -6.83 -23.19 7.16
CA SER A 648 -5.61 -23.96 7.45
C SER A 648 -5.26 -24.90 6.30
N LEU A 649 -3.98 -25.29 6.21
CA LEU A 649 -3.53 -26.37 5.33
C LEU A 649 -3.91 -27.74 5.91
N ASP A 650 -3.95 -28.77 5.07
CA ASP A 650 -4.07 -30.16 5.51
C ASP A 650 -2.77 -30.69 6.15
N GLU A 651 -2.80 -31.90 6.72
CA GLU A 651 -1.64 -32.53 7.37
C GLU A 651 -0.43 -32.73 6.44
N ARG A 652 -0.63 -32.67 5.11
CA ARG A 652 0.42 -32.77 4.10
C ARG A 652 0.90 -31.40 3.61
N GLY A 653 0.42 -30.31 4.21
CA GLY A 653 0.74 -28.95 3.82
C GLY A 653 0.07 -28.51 2.52
N ARG A 654 -1.05 -29.12 2.11
CA ARG A 654 -1.81 -28.72 0.91
C ARG A 654 -2.98 -27.82 1.26
N PHE A 655 -3.28 -26.88 0.37
CA PHE A 655 -4.45 -26.01 0.51
C PHE A 655 -5.73 -26.66 -0.04
N GLY A 656 -5.65 -27.41 -1.14
CA GLY A 656 -6.77 -28.05 -1.82
C GLY A 656 -7.72 -27.06 -2.51
N PRO A 657 -7.25 -26.22 -3.45
CA PRO A 657 -8.01 -25.07 -3.97
C PRO A 657 -9.41 -25.41 -4.50
N GLY A 658 -9.54 -26.51 -5.25
CA GLY A 658 -10.81 -26.96 -5.83
C GLY A 658 -11.70 -27.81 -4.93
N GLN A 659 -11.31 -28.09 -3.68
CA GLN A 659 -12.14 -28.90 -2.79
C GLN A 659 -13.39 -28.12 -2.33
N PRO A 660 -14.59 -28.73 -2.30
CA PRO A 660 -15.77 -28.09 -1.72
C PRO A 660 -15.63 -27.84 -0.22
N VAL A 661 -16.15 -26.71 0.25
CA VAL A 661 -16.22 -26.37 1.67
C VAL A 661 -17.50 -26.94 2.27
N THR A 662 -17.39 -27.67 3.38
CA THR A 662 -18.57 -28.20 4.07
C THR A 662 -19.30 -27.11 4.86
N ARG A 663 -20.58 -27.31 5.19
CA ARG A 663 -21.34 -26.40 6.07
C ARG A 663 -20.65 -26.20 7.42
N LYS A 664 -20.06 -27.27 7.98
CA LYS A 664 -19.28 -27.21 9.21
C LYS A 664 -18.07 -26.28 9.05
N ASP A 665 -17.28 -26.49 8.00
CA ASP A 665 -16.07 -25.69 7.76
C ASP A 665 -16.42 -24.22 7.51
N ALA A 666 -17.48 -23.95 6.73
CA ALA A 666 -17.97 -22.59 6.50
C ALA A 666 -18.34 -21.90 7.82
N ALA A 667 -19.04 -22.59 8.73
CA ALA A 667 -19.38 -22.06 10.04
C ALA A 667 -18.14 -21.78 10.90
N GLU A 668 -17.16 -22.68 10.92
CA GLU A 668 -15.91 -22.49 11.68
C GLU A 668 -15.05 -21.35 11.12
N ILE A 669 -14.97 -21.22 9.79
CA ILE A 669 -14.28 -20.11 9.13
C ILE A 669 -14.97 -18.79 9.44
N LEU A 670 -16.28 -18.71 9.25
CA LEU A 670 -17.05 -17.48 9.47
C LEU A 670 -17.09 -17.05 10.93
N ASP A 671 -17.01 -17.98 11.88
CA ASP A 671 -16.90 -17.66 13.29
C ASP A 671 -15.58 -16.92 13.60
N ARG A 672 -14.47 -17.37 13.03
CA ARG A 672 -13.17 -16.67 13.12
C ARG A 672 -13.17 -15.32 12.40
N VAL A 673 -13.79 -15.25 11.22
CA VAL A 673 -13.94 -14.00 10.46
C VAL A 673 -14.80 -12.99 11.22
N ALA A 674 -15.90 -13.43 11.83
CA ALA A 674 -16.76 -12.60 12.66
C ALA A 674 -16.01 -12.08 13.91
N ASP A 675 -15.25 -12.95 14.58
CA ASP A 675 -14.36 -12.53 15.69
C ASP A 675 -13.36 -11.45 15.25
N PHE A 676 -12.78 -11.59 14.06
CA PHE A 676 -11.85 -10.61 13.52
C PHE A 676 -12.52 -9.27 13.19
N ALA A 677 -13.68 -9.34 12.53
CA ALA A 677 -14.51 -8.18 12.17
C ALA A 677 -15.13 -7.46 13.38
N GLY A 678 -14.97 -8.01 14.58
CA GLY A 678 -15.47 -7.41 15.83
C GLY A 678 -16.95 -7.69 16.09
N LEU A 679 -17.52 -8.75 15.49
CA LEU A 679 -18.91 -9.17 15.70
C LEU A 679 -19.13 -9.91 17.02
#